data_AF-A0A261ULZ0-F1
#
_entry.id   AF-A0A261ULZ0-F1
#
_cell.length_a   1.000
_cell.length_b   1.000
_cell.length_c   1.000
_cell.angle_alpha   90.00
_cell.angle_beta   90.00
_cell.angle_gamma   90.00
#
_symmetry.space_group_name_H-M   'P 1'
#
loop_
_entity.id
_entity.type
_entity.pdbx_description
1 polymer ?
#
loop_
_entity_poly.entity_id
_entity_poly.type
_entity_poly.pdbx_seq_one_letter_code
_entity_poly.pdbx_strand_id
1 'polypeptide(L)'
;MTPDSLSIPLPGFSVDFWQPYIPAAGPGDTVSATRAPGLSYTPESHGTHADFCGSDEFPRYREEVRERLAFLVAFCRRHRMPDADAIQKNFDIFFAHRFDEYHYFDTRAGIVDSVGKRSLDEFCALILNEAADLDRRKSAIRNLAQGVTLCADGAVSNLVSAACTLAKTIGGIRGKLWELKEETARGVLRELLDKRFGHEENYQGNEIHFVHTVWNILADQFGLKKVPDGITMAETTGDDFLALCAAGISAALTPDRLALLIAEACQARLHSGFADARTPPAGPWTAGTEAAVAAMLEEIGDEFGLTSTDGLELGDDGETPTLRASDLRMKSFFQLDENNGAYTYALRAEPSLIALDVLRNFGDRRLLQTQTYPCNGGEWVDEAGMRAALFLYGELAWVVRIHAGASFGDPVWNSADTQIEPVTEPDLRLWHATRTSEAHPPAAAIRHAIRATAASQLARMPARWLTDAPDLQRLLRRLGTDAGRDYLAHNLAELGAVGARYTNRERHELFAELLRLDLCHAIRPLAELWVPNESRRVDLVHDVLAREAIPAFHLAMQGEDPPAAVHAWYRPLRESGLLALVAPRLVDLLEIRCGRSPIFSHVLNAGRTAAVIAFHALVKDLLKDPTIRWHIKGPLLGLLAATDWYGIPALSNAMADGHTRAVEAYYACLEDLLTDPLLALTIRPGLLAALPDLLIGRKGNSDSGLGYALESGNTSIIGIFHTLVINLLDDPEIAPTIASALPDLLSARVCRGASALSQSMRNRGTTTIKAFYAMLKDPRIKPHIRHVMPNLLNGRDTQGKPGLSNALENGHAGIIETYHALLKDLLQDPTIAPQMLRMLPHLLTTKNKDGTSGFSYATLYGQNAAITAYNAMLDDPAIRPHIDAHLPDLRSTNMPKPPAGTGISHADGPRLSDLD
;
A
#
# COMPACT_ATOMS: atom_id res chain seq x y z
N MET A 1 -0.10 38.11 10.40
CA MET A 1 -1.24 38.65 9.62
C MET A 1 -2.47 38.62 10.51
N THR A 2 -3.29 39.67 10.49
CA THR A 2 -4.55 39.72 11.24
C THR A 2 -5.56 38.74 10.62
N PRO A 3 -6.36 38.02 11.43
CA PRO A 3 -7.25 36.93 10.98
C PRO A 3 -8.44 37.36 10.09
N ASP A 4 -8.54 38.63 9.68
CA ASP A 4 -9.72 39.17 8.99
C ASP A 4 -9.76 38.97 7.46
N SER A 5 -8.74 38.39 6.83
CA SER A 5 -8.66 38.32 5.35
C SER A 5 -9.16 37.03 4.70
N LEU A 6 -9.70 36.06 5.45
CA LEU A 6 -10.17 34.76 4.94
C LEU A 6 -11.63 34.44 5.33
N SER A 7 -12.54 35.43 5.32
CA SER A 7 -13.96 35.20 5.60
C SER A 7 -14.67 34.51 4.41
N ILE A 8 -14.44 33.21 4.25
CA ILE A 8 -15.26 32.35 3.39
C ILE A 8 -16.66 32.25 4.04
N PRO A 9 -17.77 32.42 3.29
CA PRO A 9 -19.11 32.25 3.85
C PRO A 9 -19.26 30.82 4.41
N LEU A 10 -19.53 30.74 5.72
CA LEU A 10 -19.64 29.47 6.44
C LEU A 10 -20.97 28.76 6.08
N PRO A 11 -20.92 27.48 5.69
CA PRO A 11 -22.07 26.79 5.10
C PRO A 11 -23.10 26.35 6.14
N GLY A 12 -24.38 26.70 5.90
CA GLY A 12 -25.61 26.05 6.38
C GLY A 12 -25.90 25.96 7.89
N PHE A 13 -24.88 25.88 8.74
CA PHE A 13 -24.97 25.86 10.19
C PHE A 13 -24.98 27.28 10.77
N SER A 14 -25.64 27.44 11.91
CA SER A 14 -25.61 28.66 12.70
C SER A 14 -24.22 28.94 13.28
N VAL A 15 -23.98 30.18 13.73
CA VAL A 15 -22.69 30.60 14.29
C VAL A 15 -22.27 29.72 15.48
N ASP A 16 -23.23 29.19 16.22
CA ASP A 16 -23.01 28.34 17.40
C ASP A 16 -22.23 27.06 17.07
N PHE A 17 -22.39 26.48 15.88
CA PHE A 17 -21.66 25.28 15.46
C PHE A 17 -20.15 25.54 15.26
N TRP A 18 -19.78 26.78 14.93
CA TRP A 18 -18.41 27.17 14.64
C TRP A 18 -17.65 27.65 15.87
N GLN A 19 -18.31 27.72 17.04
CA GLN A 19 -17.66 27.99 18.31
C GLN A 19 -17.01 26.71 18.88
N PRO A 20 -15.93 26.81 19.68
CA PRO A 20 -15.39 25.68 20.44
C PRO A 20 -16.47 25.01 21.29
N TYR A 21 -16.50 23.67 21.31
CA TYR A 21 -17.48 22.96 22.11
C TYR A 21 -17.24 23.16 23.62
N ILE A 22 -18.25 23.74 24.28
CA ILE A 22 -18.34 23.84 25.73
C ILE A 22 -19.56 22.98 26.13
N PRO A 23 -19.39 21.88 26.87
CA PRO A 23 -20.51 21.10 27.39
C PRO A 23 -21.47 22.02 28.17
N ALA A 24 -22.77 21.87 27.95
CA ALA A 24 -23.74 22.73 28.61
C ALA A 24 -23.62 22.60 30.14
N ALA A 25 -23.42 23.74 30.78
CA ALA A 25 -23.64 23.95 32.21
C ALA A 25 -25.03 23.43 32.58
N GLY A 26 -25.11 22.38 33.40
CA GLY A 26 -26.41 21.89 33.87
C GLY A 26 -27.12 22.95 34.72
N PRO A 27 -28.45 22.87 34.91
CA PRO A 27 -29.21 23.80 35.75
C PRO A 27 -28.78 23.84 37.25
N GLY A 28 -27.76 23.07 37.66
CA GLY A 28 -27.10 23.12 38.96
C GLY A 28 -25.81 23.94 39.03
N ASP A 29 -25.37 24.56 37.93
CA ASP A 29 -24.05 25.24 37.85
C ASP A 29 -23.91 26.52 38.70
N THR A 30 -24.99 26.99 39.32
CA THR A 30 -24.90 28.03 40.35
C THR A 30 -24.18 27.55 41.62
N VAL A 31 -23.99 26.24 41.81
CA VAL A 31 -23.22 25.69 42.94
C VAL A 31 -21.74 25.48 42.59
N SER A 32 -21.35 25.40 41.31
CA SER A 32 -19.98 25.06 40.89
C SER A 32 -19.03 26.28 40.75
N ALA A 33 -19.58 27.50 40.57
CA ALA A 33 -18.79 28.73 40.41
C ALA A 33 -18.00 29.18 41.67
N THR A 34 -18.04 28.44 42.77
CA THR A 34 -17.36 28.76 44.04
C THR A 34 -16.20 27.83 44.40
N ARG A 35 -15.89 26.79 43.60
CA ARG A 35 -14.74 25.91 43.86
C ARG A 35 -13.51 26.39 43.06
N ALA A 36 -12.43 26.73 43.76
CA ALA A 36 -11.15 27.07 43.13
C ALA A 36 -10.68 25.94 42.18
N PRO A 37 -10.05 26.25 41.04
CA PRO A 37 -9.54 25.24 40.13
C PRO A 37 -8.57 24.30 40.85
N GLY A 38 -8.70 23.00 40.61
CA GLY A 38 -7.83 21.98 41.21
C GLY A 38 -6.36 22.20 40.81
N LEU A 39 -5.44 21.89 41.71
CA LEU A 39 -4.01 22.05 41.46
C LEU A 39 -3.54 21.02 40.41
N SER A 40 -2.85 21.46 39.36
CA SER A 40 -2.28 20.59 38.32
C SER A 40 -0.94 21.16 37.84
N TYR A 41 0.00 20.30 37.46
CA TYR A 41 1.31 20.72 36.97
C TYR A 41 1.20 21.42 35.61
N THR A 42 1.93 22.54 35.50
CA THR A 42 2.17 23.31 34.26
C THR A 42 3.62 23.81 34.29
N PRO A 43 4.39 23.67 33.20
CA PRO A 43 5.76 24.19 33.14
C PRO A 43 5.85 25.70 33.41
N GLU A 44 4.83 26.45 32.98
CA GLU A 44 4.78 27.92 33.08
C GLU A 44 4.64 28.41 34.53
N SER A 45 3.92 27.67 35.37
CA SER A 45 3.64 28.08 36.76
C SER A 45 4.57 27.43 37.77
N HIS A 46 5.14 26.26 37.45
CA HIS A 46 5.86 25.43 38.42
C HIS A 46 7.31 25.11 38.03
N GLY A 47 7.79 25.55 36.86
CA GLY A 47 9.15 25.24 36.40
C GLY A 47 9.27 23.80 35.92
N THR A 48 10.30 23.07 36.37
CA THR A 48 10.44 21.64 36.00
C THR A 48 9.50 20.76 36.82
N HIS A 49 9.19 19.56 36.33
CA HIS A 49 8.33 18.62 37.06
C HIS A 49 8.95 18.20 38.41
N ALA A 50 10.28 18.16 38.49
CA ALA A 50 10.99 17.92 39.74
C ALA A 50 10.81 19.07 40.74
N ASP A 51 10.81 20.33 40.28
CA ASP A 51 10.55 21.51 41.12
C ASP A 51 9.13 21.48 41.67
N PHE A 52 8.15 21.10 40.84
CA PHE A 52 6.77 20.91 41.28
C PHE A 52 6.66 19.84 42.37
N CYS A 53 7.28 18.66 42.18
CA CYS A 53 7.27 17.59 43.17
C CYS A 53 7.96 17.97 44.49
N GLY A 54 8.97 18.87 44.43
CA GLY A 54 9.67 19.40 45.59
C GLY A 54 8.99 20.61 46.25
N SER A 55 7.90 21.12 45.69
CA SER A 55 7.20 22.30 46.19
C SER A 55 6.25 22.00 47.35
N ASP A 56 5.89 23.04 48.12
CA ASP A 56 4.88 22.96 49.19
C ASP A 56 3.46 22.65 48.65
N GLU A 57 3.24 22.74 47.34
CA GLU A 57 1.96 22.47 46.70
C GLU A 57 1.73 20.98 46.41
N PHE A 58 2.80 20.19 46.27
CA PHE A 58 2.72 18.77 45.92
C PHE A 58 1.98 17.90 46.95
N PRO A 59 2.14 18.10 48.28
CA PRO A 59 1.30 17.41 49.25
C PRO A 59 -0.19 17.71 49.09
N ARG A 60 -0.55 18.96 48.75
CA ARG A 60 -1.94 19.35 48.49
C ARG A 60 -2.47 18.70 47.23
N TYR A 61 -1.68 18.68 46.16
CA TYR A 61 -1.99 17.96 44.92
C TYR A 61 -2.30 16.48 45.17
N ARG A 62 -1.45 15.80 45.96
CA ARG A 62 -1.61 14.38 46.29
C ARG A 62 -2.94 14.12 47.02
N GLU A 63 -3.30 14.97 47.98
CA GLU A 63 -4.60 14.86 48.66
C GLU A 63 -5.77 15.12 47.70
N GLU A 64 -5.68 16.13 46.83
CA GLU A 64 -6.74 16.40 45.84
C GLU A 64 -6.98 15.19 44.92
N VAL A 65 -5.93 14.50 44.45
CA VAL A 65 -6.09 13.27 43.64
C VAL A 65 -6.81 12.18 44.44
N ARG A 66 -6.41 11.96 45.70
CA ARG A 66 -7.04 10.97 46.58
C ARG A 66 -8.53 11.27 46.78
N GLU A 67 -8.88 12.52 47.02
CA GLU A 67 -10.26 12.96 47.20
C GLU A 67 -11.13 12.71 45.95
N ARG A 68 -10.59 12.93 44.75
CA ARG A 68 -11.30 12.68 43.48
C ARG A 68 -11.58 11.20 43.26
N LEU A 69 -10.60 10.34 43.50
CA LEU A 69 -10.79 8.88 43.40
C LEU A 69 -11.79 8.39 44.46
N ALA A 70 -11.67 8.87 45.70
CA ALA A 70 -12.61 8.55 46.78
C ALA A 70 -14.03 9.00 46.47
N PHE A 71 -14.21 10.15 45.81
CA PHE A 71 -15.50 10.63 45.34
C PHE A 71 -16.15 9.64 44.36
N LEU A 72 -15.41 9.12 43.37
CA LEU A 72 -15.91 8.14 42.41
C LEU A 72 -16.34 6.83 43.11
N VAL A 73 -15.55 6.35 44.06
CA VAL A 73 -15.89 5.15 44.86
C VAL A 73 -17.13 5.39 45.71
N ALA A 74 -17.24 6.56 46.35
CA ALA A 74 -18.41 6.92 47.14
C ALA A 74 -19.68 7.00 46.28
N PHE A 75 -19.56 7.50 45.04
CA PHE A 75 -20.64 7.47 44.06
C PHE A 75 -21.07 6.03 43.75
N CYS A 76 -20.12 5.13 43.43
CA CYS A 76 -20.42 3.73 43.16
C CYS A 76 -21.18 3.05 44.32
N ARG A 77 -20.76 3.29 45.56
CA ARG A 77 -21.41 2.75 46.77
C ARG A 77 -22.81 3.33 46.98
N ARG A 78 -22.97 4.64 46.84
CA ARG A 78 -24.27 5.32 46.96
C ARG A 78 -25.31 4.74 45.99
N HIS A 79 -24.88 4.45 44.77
CA HIS A 79 -25.73 3.89 43.72
C HIS A 79 -25.70 2.36 43.61
N ARG A 80 -25.18 1.67 44.65
CA ARG A 80 -25.18 0.21 44.82
C ARG A 80 -24.62 -0.57 43.62
N MET A 81 -23.53 -0.09 43.02
CA MET A 81 -22.83 -0.85 41.98
C MET A 81 -22.24 -2.16 42.56
N PRO A 82 -22.48 -3.33 41.94
CA PRO A 82 -22.04 -4.62 42.48
C PRO A 82 -20.51 -4.78 42.47
N ASP A 83 -19.83 -4.02 41.62
CA ASP A 83 -18.38 -4.05 41.39
C ASP A 83 -17.63 -2.89 42.07
N ALA A 84 -18.26 -2.16 43.00
CA ALA A 84 -17.68 -0.99 43.66
C ALA A 84 -16.34 -1.29 44.37
N ASP A 85 -16.18 -2.48 44.96
CA ASP A 85 -14.93 -2.86 45.64
C ASP A 85 -13.80 -3.17 44.64
N ALA A 86 -14.12 -3.72 43.48
CA ALA A 86 -13.14 -3.93 42.41
C ALA A 86 -12.70 -2.59 41.79
N ILE A 87 -13.64 -1.66 41.58
CA ILE A 87 -13.37 -0.29 41.13
C ILE A 87 -12.44 0.43 42.10
N GLN A 88 -12.74 0.35 43.41
CA GLN A 88 -11.88 0.94 44.44
C GLN A 88 -10.46 0.38 44.36
N LYS A 89 -10.31 -0.94 44.27
CA LYS A 89 -9.00 -1.59 44.17
C LYS A 89 -8.17 -1.05 42.99
N ASN A 90 -8.80 -0.85 41.84
CA ASN A 90 -8.09 -0.33 40.67
C ASN A 90 -7.66 1.14 40.83
N PHE A 91 -8.48 1.98 41.46
CA PHE A 91 -8.10 3.35 41.78
C PHE A 91 -7.01 3.43 42.84
N ASP A 92 -7.04 2.53 43.84
CA ASP A 92 -5.96 2.42 44.84
C ASP A 92 -4.63 2.01 44.18
N ILE A 93 -4.66 1.10 43.20
CA ILE A 93 -3.49 0.73 42.38
C ILE A 93 -2.96 1.94 41.61
N PHE A 94 -3.81 2.67 40.89
CA PHE A 94 -3.40 3.87 40.16
C PHE A 94 -2.78 4.93 41.10
N PHE A 95 -3.36 5.11 42.28
CA PHE A 95 -2.83 6.02 43.29
C PHE A 95 -1.45 5.57 43.80
N ALA A 96 -1.30 4.29 44.15
CA ALA A 96 -0.05 3.71 44.63
C ALA A 96 1.07 3.82 43.58
N HIS A 97 0.78 3.45 42.33
CA HIS A 97 1.71 3.56 41.19
C HIS A 97 2.22 4.99 40.99
N ARG A 98 1.40 6.01 41.28
CA ARG A 98 1.83 7.41 41.17
C ARG A 98 2.59 7.88 42.41
N PHE A 99 2.11 7.61 43.62
CA PHE A 99 2.59 8.31 44.82
C PHE A 99 3.41 7.46 45.80
N ASP A 100 3.24 6.14 45.77
CA ASP A 100 3.82 5.24 46.77
C ASP A 100 4.90 4.33 46.16
N GLU A 101 4.85 4.07 44.84
CA GLU A 101 5.84 3.28 44.10
C GLU A 101 6.79 4.16 43.28
N TYR A 102 8.00 4.34 43.80
CA TYR A 102 8.99 5.32 43.32
C TYR A 102 9.48 5.14 41.87
N HIS A 103 9.13 4.05 41.17
CA HIS A 103 9.65 3.72 39.84
C HIS A 103 8.61 3.44 38.76
N TYR A 104 7.31 3.39 39.09
CA TYR A 104 6.32 2.91 38.12
C TYR A 104 5.95 3.97 37.06
N PHE A 105 5.81 5.24 37.44
CA PHE A 105 5.50 6.35 36.51
C PHE A 105 6.64 7.37 36.32
N ASP A 106 7.80 7.18 36.94
CA ASP A 106 8.84 8.21 37.14
C ASP A 106 9.32 8.92 35.84
N THR A 107 9.48 8.18 34.73
CA THR A 107 9.91 8.77 33.44
C THR A 107 8.84 9.62 32.74
N ARG A 108 7.58 9.54 33.17
CA ARG A 108 6.41 10.19 32.53
C ARG A 108 5.42 10.80 33.54
N ALA A 109 5.79 10.92 34.81
CA ALA A 109 4.92 11.39 35.89
C ALA A 109 4.38 12.80 35.66
N GLY A 110 5.14 13.66 34.96
CA GLY A 110 4.69 15.00 34.59
C GLY A 110 3.45 15.04 33.69
N ILE A 111 3.18 13.99 32.91
CA ILE A 111 1.97 13.92 32.07
C ILE A 111 0.74 13.54 32.92
N VAL A 112 0.93 12.65 33.91
CA VAL A 112 -0.11 12.29 34.88
C VAL A 112 -0.50 13.51 35.72
N ASP A 113 0.49 14.28 36.18
CA ASP A 113 0.26 15.44 37.05
C ASP A 113 -0.31 16.66 36.33
N SER A 114 -0.17 16.72 35.00
CA SER A 114 -0.69 17.80 34.18
C SER A 114 -2.02 17.42 33.53
N VAL A 115 -1.99 16.84 32.34
CA VAL A 115 -3.17 16.49 31.55
C VAL A 115 -4.01 15.42 32.27
N GLY A 116 -3.36 14.41 32.87
CA GLY A 116 -4.06 13.36 33.61
C GLY A 116 -4.93 13.90 34.76
N LYS A 117 -4.37 14.78 35.60
CA LYS A 117 -5.11 15.42 36.70
C LYS A 117 -6.29 16.25 36.20
N ARG A 118 -6.07 17.09 35.18
CA ARG A 118 -7.13 17.95 34.63
C ARG A 118 -8.28 17.10 34.09
N SER A 119 -7.98 16.03 33.37
CA SER A 119 -9.01 15.09 32.89
C SER A 119 -9.71 14.33 34.01
N LEU A 120 -9.03 13.99 35.11
CA LEU A 120 -9.68 13.39 36.29
C LEU A 120 -10.65 14.38 36.97
N ASP A 121 -10.24 15.64 37.12
CA ASP A 121 -11.11 16.69 37.69
C ASP A 121 -12.34 16.93 36.81
N GLU A 122 -12.15 17.04 35.50
CA GLU A 122 -13.21 17.17 34.52
C GLU A 122 -14.16 15.96 34.56
N PHE A 123 -13.63 14.74 34.57
CA PHE A 123 -14.43 13.53 34.68
C PHE A 123 -15.29 13.53 35.95
N CYS A 124 -14.73 13.92 37.10
CA CYS A 124 -15.49 14.01 38.36
C CYS A 124 -16.61 15.06 38.27
N ALA A 125 -16.36 16.20 37.63
CA ALA A 125 -17.38 17.23 37.40
C ALA A 125 -18.52 16.70 36.50
N LEU A 126 -18.18 15.94 35.45
CA LEU A 126 -19.16 15.33 34.55
C LEU A 126 -20.01 14.26 35.24
N ILE A 127 -19.47 13.51 36.19
CA ILE A 127 -20.23 12.55 37.00
C ILE A 127 -21.28 13.24 37.90
N LEU A 128 -21.01 14.47 38.35
CA LEU A 128 -21.99 15.26 39.10
C LEU A 128 -23.10 15.83 38.22
N ASN A 129 -22.90 15.88 36.90
CA ASN A 129 -23.90 16.41 35.98
C ASN A 129 -25.07 15.42 35.83
N GLU A 130 -26.26 15.82 36.31
CA GLU A 130 -27.48 15.02 36.24
C GLU A 130 -28.08 14.94 34.82
N ALA A 131 -27.56 15.71 33.86
CA ALA A 131 -27.93 15.57 32.45
C ALA A 131 -27.50 14.23 31.85
N ALA A 132 -26.50 13.55 32.43
CA ALA A 132 -26.21 12.15 32.10
C ALA A 132 -27.09 11.20 32.93
N ASP A 133 -27.71 10.25 32.23
CA ASP A 133 -28.37 9.12 32.86
C ASP A 133 -27.45 8.41 33.87
N LEU A 134 -28.06 7.90 34.95
CA LEU A 134 -27.35 7.31 36.07
C LEU A 134 -26.55 6.06 35.64
N ASP A 135 -27.08 5.23 34.76
CA ASP A 135 -26.40 4.01 34.33
C ASP A 135 -25.22 4.32 33.40
N ARG A 136 -25.31 5.40 32.62
CA ARG A 136 -24.18 5.92 31.83
C ARG A 136 -23.03 6.39 32.72
N ARG A 137 -23.34 7.13 33.80
CA ARG A 137 -22.32 7.55 34.79
C ARG A 137 -21.67 6.35 35.48
N LYS A 138 -22.45 5.32 35.85
CA LYS A 138 -21.91 4.07 36.41
C LYS A 138 -20.96 3.36 35.44
N SER A 139 -21.37 3.23 34.17
CA SER A 139 -20.55 2.56 33.14
C SER A 139 -19.27 3.33 32.83
N ALA A 140 -19.32 4.66 32.78
CA ALA A 140 -18.15 5.50 32.59
C ALA A 140 -17.11 5.29 33.71
N ILE A 141 -17.54 5.22 34.98
CA ILE A 141 -16.64 4.97 36.11
C ILE A 141 -16.01 3.58 36.02
N ARG A 142 -16.81 2.56 35.66
CA ARG A 142 -16.32 1.18 35.48
C ARG A 142 -15.23 1.11 34.41
N ASN A 143 -15.47 1.71 33.24
CA ASN A 143 -14.53 1.71 32.13
C ASN A 143 -13.25 2.47 32.49
N LEU A 144 -13.37 3.63 33.15
CA LEU A 144 -12.22 4.38 33.62
C LEU A 144 -11.38 3.55 34.61
N ALA A 145 -12.02 2.94 35.60
CA ALA A 145 -11.35 2.13 36.61
C ALA A 145 -10.59 0.94 36.01
N GLN A 146 -11.07 0.34 34.92
CA GLN A 146 -10.35 -0.72 34.22
C GLN A 146 -9.13 -0.18 33.43
N GLY A 147 -9.22 1.03 32.88
CA GLY A 147 -8.18 1.60 32.03
C GLY A 147 -7.01 2.25 32.76
N VAL A 148 -7.19 2.71 34.00
CA VAL A 148 -6.15 3.49 34.72
C VAL A 148 -5.05 2.65 35.37
N THR A 149 -5.15 1.32 35.38
CA THR A 149 -4.13 0.43 35.98
C THR A 149 -2.93 0.15 35.06
N LEU A 150 -2.87 0.77 33.88
CA LEU A 150 -1.81 0.58 32.87
C LEU A 150 -0.57 1.46 33.16
N CYS A 151 0.39 1.51 32.23
CA CYS A 151 1.52 2.44 32.28
C CYS A 151 1.06 3.92 32.25
N ALA A 152 1.96 4.87 32.55
CA ALA A 152 1.61 6.29 32.70
C ALA A 152 0.85 6.86 31.48
N ASP A 153 1.36 6.61 30.27
CA ASP A 153 0.73 7.07 29.03
C ASP A 153 -0.63 6.40 28.80
N GLY A 154 -0.75 5.11 29.11
CA GLY A 154 -2.02 4.37 29.01
C GLY A 154 -3.07 4.88 30.01
N ALA A 155 -2.68 5.14 31.26
CA ALA A 155 -3.58 5.66 32.28
C ALA A 155 -4.07 7.08 31.93
N VAL A 156 -3.19 7.96 31.45
CA VAL A 156 -3.60 9.32 31.02
C VAL A 156 -4.47 9.28 29.78
N SER A 157 -4.15 8.43 28.79
CA SER A 157 -4.99 8.25 27.61
C SER A 157 -6.41 7.80 27.97
N ASN A 158 -6.54 6.86 28.91
CA ASN A 158 -7.84 6.41 29.40
C ASN A 158 -8.57 7.48 30.21
N LEU A 159 -7.88 8.31 31.00
CA LEU A 159 -8.48 9.46 31.69
C LEU A 159 -9.03 10.50 30.71
N VAL A 160 -8.23 10.89 29.73
CA VAL A 160 -8.63 11.84 28.67
C VAL A 160 -9.81 11.27 27.88
N SER A 161 -9.71 10.01 27.45
CA SER A 161 -10.77 9.34 26.69
C SER A 161 -12.06 9.24 27.49
N ALA A 162 -12.02 8.81 28.75
CA ALA A 162 -13.21 8.70 29.59
C ALA A 162 -13.89 10.05 29.85
N ALA A 163 -13.11 11.11 30.10
CA ALA A 163 -13.62 12.47 30.25
C ALA A 163 -14.28 12.96 28.95
N CYS A 164 -13.61 12.83 27.81
CA CYS A 164 -14.15 13.22 26.51
C CYS A 164 -15.41 12.42 26.14
N THR A 165 -15.41 11.09 26.32
CA THR A 165 -16.56 10.25 26.03
C THR A 165 -17.76 10.65 26.89
N LEU A 166 -17.57 10.81 28.20
CA LEU A 166 -18.66 11.20 29.08
C LEU A 166 -19.19 12.62 28.76
N ALA A 167 -18.29 13.57 28.45
CA ALA A 167 -18.67 14.91 28.00
C ALA A 167 -19.47 14.88 26.71
N LYS A 168 -19.06 14.05 25.73
CA LYS A 168 -19.76 13.86 24.46
C LYS A 168 -21.14 13.23 24.67
N THR A 169 -21.26 12.23 25.55
CA THR A 169 -22.53 11.59 25.91
C THR A 169 -23.49 12.58 26.60
N ILE A 170 -22.98 13.44 27.49
CA ILE A 170 -23.75 14.53 28.11
C ILE A 170 -24.18 15.57 27.06
N GLY A 171 -23.37 15.77 26.02
CA GLY A 171 -23.65 16.68 24.91
C GLY A 171 -24.73 16.22 23.93
N GLY A 172 -25.17 14.95 24.00
CA GLY A 172 -26.08 14.35 23.03
C GLY A 172 -25.60 14.55 21.58
N ILE A 173 -26.54 14.82 20.67
CA ILE A 173 -26.23 15.08 19.25
C ILE A 173 -25.22 16.22 19.02
N ARG A 174 -25.14 17.24 19.91
CA ARG A 174 -24.14 18.32 19.79
C ARG A 174 -22.72 17.83 20.07
N GLY A 175 -22.57 16.96 21.07
CA GLY A 175 -21.29 16.32 21.36
C GLY A 175 -20.84 15.39 20.23
N LYS A 176 -21.78 14.65 19.64
CA LYS A 176 -21.49 13.77 18.49
C LYS A 176 -21.15 14.55 17.22
N LEU A 177 -21.87 15.64 16.94
CA LEU A 177 -21.56 16.57 15.86
C LEU A 177 -20.15 17.17 16.00
N TRP A 178 -19.72 17.48 17.22
CA TRP A 178 -18.37 17.98 17.47
C TRP A 178 -17.29 16.96 17.13
N GLU A 179 -17.48 15.72 17.56
CA GLU A 179 -16.57 14.62 17.23
C GLU A 179 -16.46 14.42 15.72
N LEU A 180 -17.61 14.34 15.04
CA LEU A 180 -17.66 14.21 13.58
C LEU A 180 -17.00 15.39 12.87
N LYS A 181 -17.15 16.61 13.39
CA LYS A 181 -16.50 17.80 12.85
C LYS A 181 -14.98 17.67 12.91
N GLU A 182 -14.43 17.26 14.06
CA GLU A 182 -12.99 17.07 14.23
C GLU A 182 -12.45 15.95 13.34
N GLU A 183 -13.13 14.80 13.30
CA GLU A 183 -12.74 13.66 12.47
C GLU A 183 -12.80 13.99 10.98
N THR A 184 -13.89 14.63 10.53
CA THR A 184 -14.07 15.03 9.13
C THR A 184 -13.00 16.03 8.71
N ALA A 185 -12.74 17.06 9.51
CA ALA A 185 -11.69 18.04 9.21
C ALA A 185 -10.31 17.38 9.12
N ARG A 186 -9.99 16.46 10.05
CA ARG A 186 -8.72 15.75 10.05
C ARG A 186 -8.58 14.82 8.85
N GLY A 187 -9.65 14.12 8.47
CA GLY A 187 -9.70 13.26 7.29
C GLY A 187 -9.43 14.03 6.00
N VAL A 188 -10.09 15.17 5.81
CA VAL A 188 -9.86 16.06 4.65
C VAL A 188 -8.40 16.53 4.59
N LEU A 189 -7.83 16.95 5.72
CA LEU A 189 -6.45 17.41 5.77
C LEU A 189 -5.46 16.29 5.40
N ARG A 190 -5.63 15.09 5.95
CA ARG A 190 -4.79 13.93 5.59
C ARG A 190 -4.84 13.64 4.11
N GLU A 191 -6.04 13.59 3.52
CA GLU A 191 -6.22 13.32 2.10
C GLU A 191 -5.56 14.40 1.22
N LEU A 192 -5.71 15.68 1.56
CA LEU A 192 -5.09 16.77 0.79
C LEU A 192 -3.56 16.82 0.94
N LEU A 193 -3.06 16.52 2.14
CA LEU A 193 -1.63 16.46 2.42
C LEU A 193 -0.97 15.27 1.72
N ASP A 194 -1.58 14.08 1.75
CA ASP A 194 -1.07 12.89 1.08
C ASP A 194 -1.04 13.11 -0.44
N LYS A 195 -2.07 13.73 -1.00
CA LYS A 195 -2.10 14.12 -2.42
C LYS A 195 -0.99 15.10 -2.80
N ARG A 196 -0.59 16.00 -1.89
CA ARG A 196 0.38 17.06 -2.19
C ARG A 196 1.82 16.61 -1.92
N PHE A 197 2.03 15.89 -0.82
CA PHE A 197 3.34 15.59 -0.25
C PHE A 197 3.62 14.08 -0.13
N GLY A 198 2.66 13.20 -0.43
CA GLY A 198 2.80 11.74 -0.30
C GLY A 198 3.89 11.10 -1.15
N HIS A 199 4.41 11.82 -2.15
CA HIS A 199 5.56 11.41 -2.95
C HIS A 199 6.91 11.88 -2.39
N GLU A 200 6.92 12.70 -1.34
CA GLU A 200 8.14 13.16 -0.70
C GLU A 200 8.71 12.10 0.23
N GLU A 201 10.04 11.93 0.20
CA GLU A 201 10.76 10.85 0.87
C GLU A 201 10.53 10.81 2.40
N ASN A 202 10.18 11.96 3.01
CA ASN A 202 9.99 12.12 4.44
C ASN A 202 8.52 12.25 4.89
N TYR A 203 7.54 12.16 3.98
CA TYR A 203 6.13 12.41 4.32
C TYR A 203 5.55 11.32 5.22
N GLN A 204 5.71 10.03 4.86
CA GLN A 204 5.07 8.95 5.62
C GLN A 204 5.52 8.88 7.09
N GLY A 205 6.76 9.28 7.39
CA GLY A 205 7.26 9.36 8.78
C GLY A 205 6.80 10.61 9.54
N ASN A 206 6.35 11.66 8.84
CA ASN A 206 6.04 12.97 9.42
C ASN A 206 4.60 13.45 9.15
N GLU A 207 3.73 12.63 8.53
CA GLU A 207 2.37 12.98 8.13
C GLU A 207 1.60 13.70 9.26
N ILE A 208 1.73 13.21 10.49
CA ILE A 208 1.06 13.78 11.67
C ILE A 208 1.47 15.24 11.89
N HIS A 209 2.75 15.59 11.71
CA HIS A 209 3.25 16.96 11.87
C HIS A 209 2.76 17.89 10.74
N PHE A 210 2.65 17.37 9.51
CA PHE A 210 2.02 18.09 8.40
C PHE A 210 0.56 18.42 8.73
N VAL A 211 -0.20 17.43 9.22
CA VAL A 211 -1.61 17.60 9.60
C VAL A 211 -1.76 18.59 10.76
N HIS A 212 -0.97 18.45 11.83
CA HIS A 212 -1.04 19.33 12.99
C HIS A 212 -0.70 20.78 12.65
N THR A 213 0.28 21.01 11.76
CA THR A 213 0.65 22.36 11.32
C THR A 213 -0.54 23.07 10.67
N VAL A 214 -1.15 22.44 9.66
CA VAL A 214 -2.32 23.01 8.97
C VAL A 214 -3.54 23.10 9.90
N TRP A 215 -3.78 22.07 10.72
CA TRP A 215 -4.85 22.04 11.72
C TRP A 215 -4.78 23.25 12.65
N ASN A 216 -3.61 23.53 13.22
CA ASN A 216 -3.44 24.61 14.18
C ASN A 216 -3.62 26.00 13.56
N ILE A 217 -3.26 26.17 12.27
CA ILE A 217 -3.47 27.43 11.53
C ILE A 217 -4.96 27.65 11.27
N LEU A 218 -5.69 26.60 10.89
CA LEU A 218 -7.12 26.68 10.55
C LEU A 218 -8.04 26.52 11.77
N ALA A 219 -7.50 26.17 12.94
CA ALA A 219 -8.27 25.83 14.13
C ALA A 219 -9.27 26.92 14.52
N ASP A 220 -8.83 28.18 14.57
CA ASP A 220 -9.67 29.31 14.98
C ASP A 220 -10.84 29.54 14.00
N GLN A 221 -10.61 29.34 12.69
CA GLN A 221 -11.64 29.51 11.65
C GLN A 221 -12.78 28.49 11.79
N PHE A 222 -12.44 27.26 12.21
CA PHE A 222 -13.41 26.18 12.35
C PHE A 222 -13.76 25.89 13.82
N GLY A 223 -13.35 26.72 14.78
CA GLY A 223 -13.57 26.51 16.21
C GLY A 223 -12.85 25.30 16.83
N LEU A 224 -11.91 24.68 16.11
CA LEU A 224 -11.23 23.47 16.57
C LEU A 224 -10.23 23.78 17.69
N LYS A 225 -9.96 22.79 18.55
CA LYS A 225 -8.92 22.93 19.58
C LYS A 225 -7.53 22.73 18.97
N LYS A 226 -6.62 23.68 19.19
CA LYS A 226 -5.21 23.56 18.76
C LYS A 226 -4.54 22.40 19.49
N VAL A 227 -3.72 21.64 18.77
CA VAL A 227 -2.94 20.51 19.28
C VAL A 227 -1.50 20.99 19.47
N PRO A 228 -0.94 20.92 20.70
CA PRO A 228 0.46 21.28 20.90
C PRO A 228 1.36 20.30 20.15
N ASP A 229 2.09 20.81 19.17
CA ASP A 229 3.12 20.07 18.43
C ASP A 229 4.41 20.89 18.45
N GLY A 230 5.54 20.24 18.74
CA GLY A 230 6.85 20.88 18.82
C GLY A 230 7.50 21.10 17.46
N ILE A 231 6.89 20.58 16.39
CA ILE A 231 7.42 20.58 15.02
C ILE A 231 6.41 21.26 14.09
N THR A 232 6.86 22.27 13.35
CA THR A 232 6.07 23.01 12.36
C THR A 232 6.63 22.76 10.96
N MET A 233 5.79 22.34 10.03
CA MET A 233 6.18 22.07 8.63
C MET A 233 6.01 23.32 7.77
N ALA A 234 7.10 24.04 7.51
CA ALA A 234 7.09 25.31 6.77
C ALA A 234 6.53 25.16 5.33
N GLU A 235 6.67 23.98 4.73
CA GLU A 235 6.17 23.64 3.39
C GLU A 235 4.64 23.70 3.30
N THR A 236 3.94 23.58 4.44
CA THR A 236 2.48 23.57 4.51
C THR A 236 1.85 24.94 4.76
N THR A 237 2.66 25.98 4.99
CA THR A 237 2.17 27.32 5.37
C THR A 237 1.91 28.25 4.18
N GLY A 238 1.89 27.72 2.95
CA GLY A 238 1.60 28.51 1.75
C GLY A 238 0.13 28.90 1.65
N ASP A 239 -0.15 30.18 1.41
CA ASP A 239 -1.52 30.74 1.41
C ASP A 239 -2.49 30.02 0.46
N ASP A 240 -2.05 29.68 -0.76
CA ASP A 240 -2.89 28.95 -1.73
C ASP A 240 -3.28 27.55 -1.24
N PHE A 241 -2.37 26.85 -0.57
CA PHE A 241 -2.62 25.51 -0.05
C PHE A 241 -3.50 25.54 1.20
N LEU A 242 -3.29 26.53 2.08
CA LEU A 242 -4.16 26.77 3.24
C LEU A 242 -5.59 27.13 2.79
N ALA A 243 -5.74 27.94 1.74
CA ALA A 243 -7.04 28.26 1.16
C ALA A 243 -7.72 27.01 0.56
N LEU A 244 -6.96 26.14 -0.11
CA LEU A 244 -7.46 24.85 -0.61
C LEU A 244 -7.92 23.95 0.54
N CYS A 245 -7.14 23.87 1.63
CA CYS A 245 -7.50 23.10 2.82
C CYS A 245 -8.76 23.64 3.50
N ALA A 246 -8.84 24.97 3.69
CA ALA A 246 -10.02 25.62 4.26
C ALA A 246 -11.27 25.41 3.39
N ALA A 247 -11.15 25.52 2.07
CA ALA A 247 -12.24 25.22 1.14
C ALA A 247 -12.66 23.74 1.21
N GLY A 248 -11.71 22.81 1.29
CA GLY A 248 -11.98 21.38 1.47
C GLY A 248 -12.74 21.07 2.75
N ILE A 249 -12.29 21.62 3.89
CA ILE A 249 -12.95 21.45 5.19
C ILE A 249 -14.37 22.05 5.13
N SER A 250 -14.51 23.26 4.58
CA SER A 250 -15.81 23.95 4.46
C SER A 250 -16.78 23.14 3.59
N ALA A 251 -16.31 22.58 2.47
CA ALA A 251 -17.12 21.72 1.62
C ALA A 251 -17.53 20.42 2.33
N ALA A 252 -16.70 19.87 3.23
CA ALA A 252 -17.00 18.64 3.95
C ALA A 252 -17.93 18.85 5.17
N LEU A 253 -17.83 20.01 5.84
CA LEU A 253 -18.60 20.35 7.03
C LEU A 253 -19.92 21.07 6.70
N THR A 254 -20.75 20.45 5.86
CA THR A 254 -22.10 20.94 5.56
C THR A 254 -23.16 20.13 6.32
N PRO A 255 -24.34 20.70 6.67
CA PRO A 255 -25.32 19.99 7.48
C PRO A 255 -25.81 18.69 6.85
N ASP A 256 -26.02 18.68 5.54
CA ASP A 256 -26.42 17.51 4.77
C ASP A 256 -25.37 16.39 4.81
N ARG A 257 -24.08 16.72 4.70
CA ARG A 257 -22.99 15.74 4.76
C ARG A 257 -22.80 15.16 6.15
N LEU A 258 -22.83 15.98 7.19
CA LEU A 258 -22.74 15.50 8.57
C LEU A 258 -23.96 14.67 8.96
N ALA A 259 -25.15 15.06 8.52
CA ALA A 259 -26.36 14.25 8.72
C ALA A 259 -26.27 12.90 7.99
N LEU A 260 -25.73 12.89 6.75
CA LEU A 260 -25.51 11.66 6.00
C LEU A 260 -24.47 10.74 6.68
N LEU A 261 -23.39 11.29 7.23
CA LEU A 261 -22.39 10.52 7.98
C LEU A 261 -22.99 9.88 9.24
N ILE A 262 -23.79 10.62 10.00
CA ILE A 262 -24.53 10.08 11.15
C ILE A 262 -25.48 8.98 10.70
N ALA A 263 -26.22 9.22 9.61
CA ALA A 263 -27.17 8.27 9.07
C ALA A 263 -26.51 6.97 8.58
N GLU A 264 -25.37 7.06 7.90
CA GLU A 264 -24.57 5.91 7.48
C GLU A 264 -24.05 5.13 8.69
N ALA A 265 -23.62 5.80 9.76
CA ALA A 265 -23.20 5.16 11.00
C ALA A 265 -24.36 4.46 11.72
N CYS A 266 -25.52 5.11 11.85
CA CYS A 266 -26.74 4.52 12.40
C CYS A 266 -27.16 3.28 11.60
N GLN A 267 -27.13 3.36 10.26
CA GLN A 267 -27.49 2.26 9.39
C GLN A 267 -26.50 1.09 9.53
N ALA A 268 -25.19 1.35 9.57
CA ALA A 268 -24.18 0.32 9.78
C ALA A 268 -24.36 -0.40 11.12
N ARG A 269 -24.63 0.34 12.19
CA ARG A 269 -24.89 -0.22 13.52
C ARG A 269 -26.13 -1.11 13.54
N LEU A 270 -27.21 -0.71 12.85
CA LEU A 270 -28.41 -1.52 12.70
C LEU A 270 -28.14 -2.81 11.92
N HIS A 271 -27.41 -2.72 10.81
CA HIS A 271 -27.03 -3.91 10.02
C HIS A 271 -26.19 -4.89 10.85
N SER A 272 -25.24 -4.39 11.66
CA SER A 272 -24.48 -5.22 12.60
C SER A 272 -25.40 -5.91 13.60
N GLY A 273 -26.34 -5.17 14.21
CA GLY A 273 -27.29 -5.74 15.16
C GLY A 273 -28.16 -6.86 14.57
N PHE A 274 -28.60 -6.69 13.31
CA PHE A 274 -29.34 -7.72 12.58
C PHE A 274 -28.48 -8.96 12.29
N ALA A 275 -27.22 -8.76 11.90
CA ALA A 275 -26.28 -9.86 11.66
C ALA A 275 -25.99 -10.66 12.94
N ASP A 276 -25.75 -9.95 14.06
CA ASP A 276 -25.47 -10.56 15.37
C ASP A 276 -26.69 -11.34 15.89
N ALA A 277 -27.89 -10.79 15.72
CA ALA A 277 -29.14 -11.46 16.05
C ALA A 277 -29.55 -12.57 15.06
N ARG A 278 -28.84 -12.70 13.93
CA ARG A 278 -29.19 -13.58 12.79
C ARG A 278 -30.60 -13.33 12.26
N THR A 279 -31.06 -12.09 12.34
CA THR A 279 -32.35 -11.65 11.84
C THR A 279 -32.23 -11.35 10.34
N PRO A 280 -33.12 -11.87 9.47
CA PRO A 280 -33.05 -11.57 8.05
C PRO A 280 -33.35 -10.08 7.79
N PRO A 281 -32.76 -9.49 6.73
CA PRO A 281 -32.97 -8.08 6.38
C PRO A 281 -34.37 -7.80 5.83
N ALA A 282 -35.16 -8.83 5.52
CA ALA A 282 -36.56 -8.72 5.17
C ALA A 282 -37.34 -9.93 5.72
N GLY A 283 -38.61 -9.72 6.09
CA GLY A 283 -39.42 -10.78 6.69
C GLY A 283 -40.78 -10.31 7.19
N PRO A 284 -41.54 -11.18 7.88
CA PRO A 284 -42.78 -10.79 8.52
C PRO A 284 -42.51 -9.84 9.69
N TRP A 285 -43.32 -8.78 9.79
CA TRP A 285 -43.33 -7.88 10.92
C TRP A 285 -44.16 -8.49 12.05
N THR A 286 -43.48 -8.91 13.12
CA THR A 286 -44.10 -9.54 14.30
C THR A 286 -43.86 -8.68 15.53
N ALA A 287 -44.64 -8.86 16.60
CA ALA A 287 -44.40 -8.16 17.88
C ALA A 287 -42.99 -8.41 18.44
N GLY A 288 -42.41 -9.59 18.19
CA GLY A 288 -41.03 -9.90 18.57
C GLY A 288 -40.01 -9.12 17.73
N THR A 289 -40.24 -9.00 16.42
CA THR A 289 -39.42 -8.18 15.52
C THR A 289 -39.48 -6.71 15.93
N GLU A 290 -40.68 -6.19 16.21
CA GLU A 290 -40.90 -4.81 16.63
C GLU A 290 -40.16 -4.48 17.93
N ALA A 291 -40.26 -5.34 18.94
CA ALA A 291 -39.53 -5.17 20.20
C ALA A 291 -38.00 -5.22 20.02
N ALA A 292 -37.49 -6.12 19.17
CA ALA A 292 -36.06 -6.21 18.87
C ALA A 292 -35.56 -4.97 18.13
N VAL A 293 -36.32 -4.48 17.16
CA VAL A 293 -36.01 -3.24 16.41
C VAL A 293 -36.04 -2.03 17.33
N ALA A 294 -37.04 -1.91 18.20
CA ALA A 294 -37.15 -0.81 19.16
C ALA A 294 -35.92 -0.75 20.08
N ALA A 295 -35.48 -1.90 20.61
CA ALA A 295 -34.28 -1.99 21.43
C ALA A 295 -33.00 -1.59 20.64
N MET A 296 -32.86 -2.04 19.39
CA MET A 296 -31.73 -1.62 18.56
C MET A 296 -31.74 -0.13 18.24
N LEU A 297 -32.91 0.46 17.97
CA LEU A 297 -33.05 1.89 17.73
C LEU A 297 -32.79 2.71 18.98
N GLU A 298 -33.13 2.21 20.17
CA GLU A 298 -32.77 2.80 21.46
C GLU A 298 -31.25 2.79 21.68
N GLU A 299 -30.58 1.65 21.42
CA GLU A 299 -29.11 1.58 21.49
C GLU A 299 -28.42 2.54 20.51
N ILE A 300 -28.93 2.63 19.27
CA ILE A 300 -28.43 3.60 18.27
C ILE A 300 -28.71 5.02 18.74
N GLY A 301 -29.92 5.30 19.21
CA GLY A 301 -30.29 6.60 19.77
C GLY A 301 -29.33 7.02 20.89
N ASP A 302 -29.01 6.11 21.79
CA ASP A 302 -28.08 6.31 22.90
C ASP A 302 -26.66 6.64 22.44
N GLU A 303 -26.16 5.93 21.43
CA GLU A 303 -24.82 6.13 20.87
C GLU A 303 -24.68 7.50 20.19
N PHE A 304 -25.70 7.93 19.44
CA PHE A 304 -25.67 9.16 18.65
C PHE A 304 -26.33 10.37 19.34
N GLY A 305 -26.91 10.17 20.52
CA GLY A 305 -27.60 11.23 21.28
C GLY A 305 -28.93 11.66 20.64
N LEU A 306 -29.66 10.71 20.05
CA LEU A 306 -30.94 10.85 19.38
C LEU A 306 -32.02 10.04 20.13
N THR A 307 -33.28 10.49 20.11
CA THR A 307 -34.39 9.73 20.71
C THR A 307 -35.02 8.72 19.72
N SER A 308 -35.33 7.51 20.18
CA SER A 308 -36.04 6.49 19.39
C SER A 308 -37.55 6.45 19.64
N THR A 309 -38.02 7.04 20.74
CA THR A 309 -39.45 7.11 21.12
C THR A 309 -39.97 8.54 21.12
N ASP A 310 -41.25 8.71 20.83
CA ASP A 310 -41.93 9.98 20.97
C ASP A 310 -41.94 10.40 22.45
N GLY A 311 -41.76 11.70 22.72
CA GLY A 311 -41.66 12.26 24.07
C GLY A 311 -42.58 13.47 24.27
N LEU A 312 -42.70 13.91 25.52
CA LEU A 312 -43.30 15.19 25.86
C LEU A 312 -42.17 16.20 26.10
N GLU A 313 -42.17 17.31 25.38
CA GLU A 313 -41.34 18.47 25.68
C GLU A 313 -42.21 19.62 26.19
N LEU A 314 -41.63 20.51 27.00
CA LEU A 314 -42.28 21.77 27.32
C LEU A 314 -42.05 22.71 26.14
N GLY A 315 -43.11 23.35 25.66
CA GLY A 315 -43.07 24.33 24.59
C GLY A 315 -42.21 25.56 24.96
N ASP A 316 -42.04 26.48 24.01
CA ASP A 316 -41.24 27.72 24.20
C ASP A 316 -41.72 28.59 25.39
N ASP A 317 -42.94 28.36 25.89
CA ASP A 317 -43.52 29.01 27.08
C ASP A 317 -43.16 28.33 28.41
N GLY A 318 -42.49 27.17 28.37
CA GLY A 318 -42.10 26.40 29.55
C GLY A 318 -43.27 25.72 30.29
N GLU A 319 -44.49 25.82 29.77
CA GLU A 319 -45.72 25.37 30.46
C GLU A 319 -46.55 24.39 29.62
N THR A 320 -46.48 24.47 28.29
CA THR A 320 -47.34 23.66 27.42
C THR A 320 -46.63 22.38 26.98
N PRO A 321 -47.07 21.17 27.39
CA PRO A 321 -46.48 19.93 26.88
C PRO A 321 -46.80 19.76 25.39
N THR A 322 -45.78 19.82 24.55
CA THR A 322 -45.84 19.51 23.12
C THR A 322 -45.35 18.08 22.89
N LEU A 323 -46.02 17.35 22.01
CA LEU A 323 -45.59 16.01 21.61
C LEU A 323 -44.38 16.15 20.68
N ARG A 324 -43.19 15.73 21.14
CA ARG A 324 -42.00 15.66 20.30
C ARG A 324 -41.93 14.30 19.64
N ALA A 325 -41.93 14.30 18.30
CA ALA A 325 -41.69 13.09 17.53
C ALA A 325 -40.27 12.54 17.78
N SER A 326 -40.13 11.23 17.81
CA SER A 326 -38.86 10.50 17.84
C SER A 326 -37.87 11.04 16.81
N ASP A 327 -36.61 11.21 17.21
CA ASP A 327 -35.53 11.64 16.32
C ASP A 327 -35.21 10.56 15.29
N LEU A 328 -35.34 9.27 15.62
CA LEU A 328 -35.10 8.14 14.73
C LEU A 328 -36.42 7.44 14.37
N ARG A 329 -37.01 7.76 13.21
CA ARG A 329 -38.29 7.17 12.81
C ARG A 329 -38.08 5.78 12.21
N MET A 330 -38.88 4.81 12.65
CA MET A 330 -38.80 3.43 12.15
C MET A 330 -38.92 3.33 10.62
N LYS A 331 -39.83 4.11 10.01
CA LYS A 331 -40.02 4.16 8.54
C LYS A 331 -38.80 4.66 7.75
N SER A 332 -37.85 5.32 8.41
CA SER A 332 -36.59 5.78 7.81
C SER A 332 -35.59 4.64 7.65
N PHE A 333 -35.69 3.60 8.50
CA PHE A 333 -34.85 2.40 8.42
C PHE A 333 -35.52 1.27 7.64
N PHE A 334 -36.85 1.19 7.67
CA PHE A 334 -37.60 0.08 7.10
C PHE A 334 -38.62 0.53 6.05
N GLN A 335 -38.79 -0.29 5.02
CA GLN A 335 -39.99 -0.31 4.20
C GLN A 335 -40.97 -1.30 4.83
N LEU A 336 -42.20 -0.86 5.09
CA LEU A 336 -43.27 -1.68 5.63
C LEU A 336 -44.35 -1.83 4.56
N ASP A 337 -44.62 -3.06 4.14
CA ASP A 337 -45.67 -3.38 3.17
C ASP A 337 -46.78 -4.16 3.89
N GLU A 338 -48.03 -3.72 3.71
CA GLU A 338 -49.22 -4.40 4.23
C GLU A 338 -49.84 -5.27 3.13
N ASN A 339 -49.94 -6.58 3.36
CA ASN A 339 -50.59 -7.51 2.45
C ASN A 339 -51.63 -8.35 3.21
N ASN A 340 -52.91 -8.15 2.90
CA ASN A 340 -54.04 -8.90 3.48
C ASN A 340 -54.04 -8.94 5.03
N GLY A 341 -53.68 -7.83 5.69
CA GLY A 341 -53.64 -7.72 7.16
C GLY A 341 -52.40 -8.31 7.81
N ALA A 342 -51.42 -8.79 7.03
CA ALA A 342 -50.08 -9.14 7.50
C ALA A 342 -49.07 -8.08 7.02
N TYR A 343 -48.25 -7.61 7.95
CA TYR A 343 -47.17 -6.66 7.65
C TYR A 343 -45.87 -7.41 7.35
N THR A 344 -45.17 -6.99 6.31
CA THR A 344 -43.79 -7.41 6.02
C THR A 344 -42.87 -6.21 6.06
N TYR A 345 -41.62 -6.42 6.47
CA TYR A 345 -40.60 -5.38 6.47
C TYR A 345 -39.45 -5.74 5.52
N ALA A 346 -38.80 -4.71 5.00
CA ALA A 346 -37.51 -4.79 4.34
C ALA A 346 -36.62 -3.64 4.84
N LEU A 347 -35.38 -3.96 5.21
CA LEU A 347 -34.39 -2.97 5.61
C LEU A 347 -34.00 -2.11 4.41
N ARG A 348 -34.04 -0.79 4.58
CA ARG A 348 -33.62 0.15 3.53
C ARG A 348 -32.10 0.13 3.42
N ALA A 349 -31.60 0.01 2.19
CA ALA A 349 -30.17 0.06 1.89
C ALA A 349 -29.61 1.49 1.80
N GLU A 350 -30.47 2.51 1.82
CA GLU A 350 -30.12 3.90 1.55
C GLU A 350 -30.44 4.78 2.78
N PRO A 351 -29.48 5.58 3.28
CA PRO A 351 -29.60 6.32 4.54
C PRO A 351 -30.27 7.71 4.46
N SER A 352 -30.73 8.19 3.30
CA SER A 352 -31.22 9.58 3.12
C SER A 352 -32.37 9.95 4.04
N LEU A 353 -33.28 9.01 4.33
CA LEU A 353 -34.39 9.27 5.24
C LEU A 353 -33.93 9.37 6.70
N ILE A 354 -32.92 8.60 7.08
CA ILE A 354 -32.28 8.73 8.40
C ILE A 354 -31.53 10.07 8.45
N ALA A 355 -30.85 10.47 7.37
CA ALA A 355 -30.19 11.77 7.28
C ALA A 355 -31.18 12.93 7.36
N LEU A 356 -32.37 12.79 6.76
CA LEU A 356 -33.46 13.75 6.86
C LEU A 356 -33.97 13.89 8.30
N ASP A 357 -34.11 12.76 9.00
CA ASP A 357 -34.48 12.75 10.42
C ASP A 357 -33.46 13.48 11.31
N VAL A 358 -32.17 13.25 11.04
CA VAL A 358 -31.05 13.94 11.70
C VAL A 358 -31.03 15.44 11.37
N LEU A 359 -31.27 15.81 10.10
CA LEU A 359 -31.37 17.22 9.70
C LEU A 359 -32.52 17.95 10.36
N ARG A 360 -33.69 17.30 10.48
CA ARG A 360 -34.83 17.86 11.21
C ARG A 360 -34.43 18.15 12.67
N ASN A 361 -33.72 17.22 13.32
CA ASN A 361 -33.20 17.44 14.67
C ASN A 361 -32.22 18.62 14.75
N PHE A 362 -31.37 18.82 13.72
CA PHE A 362 -30.51 20.02 13.66
C PHE A 362 -31.36 21.30 13.57
N GLY A 363 -32.44 21.28 12.79
CA GLY A 363 -33.41 22.37 12.69
C GLY A 363 -34.10 22.67 14.01
N ASP A 364 -34.68 21.65 14.66
CA ASP A 364 -35.39 21.78 15.94
C ASP A 364 -34.48 22.36 17.04
N ARG A 365 -33.19 22.03 17.01
CA ARG A 365 -32.16 22.54 17.95
C ARG A 365 -31.53 23.86 17.53
N ARG A 366 -32.07 24.54 16.50
CA ARG A 366 -31.61 25.82 15.95
C ARG A 366 -30.12 25.81 15.53
N LEU A 367 -29.63 24.65 15.10
CA LEU A 367 -28.27 24.49 14.57
C LEU A 367 -28.18 24.88 13.09
N LEU A 368 -29.30 24.89 12.36
CA LEU A 368 -29.36 25.33 10.97
C LEU A 368 -29.62 26.84 10.87
N GLN A 369 -29.12 27.48 9.82
CA GLN A 369 -29.48 28.87 9.53
C GLN A 369 -30.95 28.97 9.10
N THR A 370 -31.63 30.05 9.51
CA THR A 370 -33.09 30.26 9.33
C THR A 370 -33.56 30.32 7.87
N GLN A 371 -32.65 30.28 6.88
CA GLN A 371 -32.96 30.30 5.44
C GLN A 371 -32.53 29.02 4.70
N THR A 372 -32.00 28.02 5.40
CA THR A 372 -31.65 26.72 4.79
C THR A 372 -32.78 25.73 5.03
N TYR A 373 -33.84 25.80 4.22
CA TYR A 373 -34.90 24.80 4.19
C TYR A 373 -34.82 23.96 2.90
N PRO A 374 -35.37 22.74 2.88
CA PRO A 374 -35.44 21.92 1.68
C PRO A 374 -36.16 22.67 0.57
N CYS A 375 -35.59 22.66 -0.63
CA CYS A 375 -36.22 23.30 -1.79
C CYS A 375 -37.00 22.28 -2.61
N ASN A 376 -38.16 22.69 -3.11
CA ASN A 376 -38.95 21.90 -4.06
C ASN A 376 -38.28 21.97 -5.44
N GLY A 377 -37.71 20.84 -5.86
CA GLY A 377 -37.06 20.63 -7.15
C GLY A 377 -38.03 20.28 -8.28
N GLY A 378 -39.33 20.11 -8.02
CA GLY A 378 -40.36 19.90 -9.03
C GLY A 378 -41.43 18.91 -8.63
N GLU A 379 -42.63 19.09 -9.20
CA GLU A 379 -43.81 18.29 -8.92
C GLU A 379 -44.24 17.47 -10.15
N TRP A 380 -44.85 16.31 -9.89
CA TRP A 380 -45.50 15.46 -10.88
C TRP A 380 -46.70 14.75 -10.27
N VAL A 381 -47.46 14.04 -11.11
CA VAL A 381 -48.53 13.14 -10.67
C VAL A 381 -48.07 11.72 -10.98
N ASP A 382 -48.12 10.83 -9.98
CA ASP A 382 -47.74 9.44 -10.16
C ASP A 382 -48.88 8.58 -10.76
N GLU A 383 -48.60 7.31 -11.03
CA GLU A 383 -49.57 6.39 -11.63
C GLU A 383 -50.80 6.13 -10.76
N ALA A 384 -50.70 6.35 -9.45
CA ALA A 384 -51.80 6.23 -8.49
C ALA A 384 -52.64 7.51 -8.39
N GLY A 385 -52.28 8.56 -9.13
CA GLY A 385 -52.95 9.87 -9.10
C GLY A 385 -52.56 10.72 -7.88
N MET A 386 -51.52 10.34 -7.14
CA MET A 386 -50.98 11.14 -6.05
C MET A 386 -50.09 12.25 -6.62
N ARG A 387 -50.09 13.41 -5.95
CA ARG A 387 -49.13 14.48 -6.26
C ARG A 387 -47.83 14.16 -5.55
N ALA A 388 -46.75 14.11 -6.31
CA ALA A 388 -45.40 13.87 -5.84
C ALA A 388 -44.52 15.09 -6.08
N ALA A 389 -43.56 15.35 -5.21
CA ALA A 389 -42.57 16.39 -5.38
C ALA A 389 -41.18 15.94 -4.93
N LEU A 390 -40.16 16.36 -5.68
CA LEU A 390 -38.75 16.11 -5.39
C LEU A 390 -38.27 17.23 -4.48
N PHE A 391 -37.73 16.89 -3.32
CA PHE A 391 -37.12 17.85 -2.40
C PHE A 391 -35.61 17.66 -2.35
N LEU A 392 -34.88 18.76 -2.24
CA LEU A 392 -33.42 18.80 -2.20
C LEU A 392 -32.95 19.61 -0.99
N TYR A 393 -31.87 19.15 -0.36
CA TYR A 393 -31.15 19.92 0.66
C TYR A 393 -29.66 19.57 0.57
N GLY A 394 -28.86 20.47 0.00
CA GLY A 394 -27.45 20.18 -0.30
C GLY A 394 -27.32 18.91 -1.16
N GLU A 395 -26.65 17.90 -0.63
CA GLU A 395 -26.40 16.59 -1.26
C GLU A 395 -27.52 15.56 -0.98
N LEU A 396 -28.57 15.92 -0.24
CA LEU A 396 -29.71 15.06 0.04
C LEU A 396 -30.88 15.31 -0.91
N ALA A 397 -31.60 14.23 -1.22
CA ALA A 397 -32.81 14.27 -2.03
C ALA A 397 -33.81 13.20 -1.58
N TRP A 398 -35.11 13.52 -1.60
CA TRP A 398 -36.19 12.59 -1.29
C TRP A 398 -37.47 12.99 -2.04
N VAL A 399 -38.44 12.08 -2.10
CA VAL A 399 -39.75 12.32 -2.70
C VAL A 399 -40.80 12.44 -1.61
N VAL A 400 -41.71 13.39 -1.78
CA VAL A 400 -42.87 13.57 -0.91
C VAL A 400 -44.13 13.36 -1.72
N ARG A 401 -45.03 12.49 -1.26
CA ARG A 401 -46.32 12.19 -1.89
C ARG A 401 -47.47 12.62 -1.00
N ILE A 402 -48.47 13.24 -1.62
CA ILE A 402 -49.71 13.73 -1.01
C ILE A 402 -50.91 13.44 -1.91
N HIS A 403 -52.11 13.36 -1.32
CA HIS A 403 -53.35 13.25 -2.08
C HIS A 403 -53.59 14.50 -2.95
N ALA A 404 -54.23 14.33 -4.12
CA ALA A 404 -54.36 15.35 -5.16
C ALA A 404 -54.96 16.70 -4.71
N GLY A 405 -55.72 16.75 -3.60
CA GLY A 405 -56.31 17.96 -3.04
C GLY A 405 -55.48 18.69 -1.97
N ALA A 406 -54.34 18.13 -1.53
CA ALA A 406 -53.48 18.73 -0.52
C ALA A 406 -52.36 19.59 -1.14
N SER A 407 -51.77 20.48 -0.35
CA SER A 407 -50.58 21.28 -0.70
C SER A 407 -49.36 20.81 0.11
N PHE A 408 -48.16 20.90 -0.48
CA PHE A 408 -46.91 20.73 0.28
C PHE A 408 -46.79 21.89 1.30
N GLY A 409 -46.97 21.60 2.59
CA GLY A 409 -46.85 22.60 3.65
C GLY A 409 -45.39 22.84 4.07
N ASP A 410 -45.05 24.06 4.48
CA ASP A 410 -43.71 24.42 4.97
C ASP A 410 -43.62 24.37 6.52
N PRO A 411 -42.55 23.80 7.12
CA PRO A 411 -41.49 23.02 6.49
C PRO A 411 -41.93 21.56 6.25
N VAL A 412 -41.59 21.05 5.06
CA VAL A 412 -42.11 19.77 4.51
C VAL A 412 -41.75 18.53 5.35
N TRP A 413 -40.72 18.59 6.20
CA TRP A 413 -40.33 17.48 7.07
C TRP A 413 -41.24 17.27 8.30
N ASN A 414 -42.20 18.18 8.58
CA ASN A 414 -43.08 18.14 9.75
C ASN A 414 -44.56 17.78 9.46
N SER A 415 -44.92 17.45 8.22
CA SER A 415 -46.30 17.09 7.88
C SER A 415 -46.63 15.65 8.31
N ALA A 416 -47.70 15.48 9.08
CA ALA A 416 -48.21 14.17 9.49
C ALA A 416 -48.88 13.41 8.33
N ASP A 417 -49.38 14.13 7.31
CA ASP A 417 -50.15 13.59 6.18
C ASP A 417 -49.30 13.38 4.91
N THR A 418 -47.96 13.41 5.02
CA THR A 418 -47.05 13.21 3.89
C THR A 418 -46.34 11.87 3.92
N GLN A 419 -46.33 11.18 2.78
CA GLN A 419 -45.48 10.01 2.56
C GLN A 419 -44.12 10.48 2.04
N ILE A 420 -43.10 10.34 2.87
CA ILE A 420 -41.71 10.67 2.54
C ILE A 420 -40.99 9.38 2.17
N GLU A 421 -40.42 9.32 0.98
CA GLU A 421 -39.73 8.14 0.44
C GLU A 421 -38.38 8.52 -0.19
N PRO A 422 -37.43 7.57 -0.28
CA PRO A 422 -36.20 7.79 -1.02
C PRO A 422 -36.49 8.03 -2.50
N VAL A 423 -35.69 8.85 -3.17
CA VAL A 423 -35.79 9.01 -4.62
C VAL A 423 -35.41 7.72 -5.32
N THR A 424 -36.23 7.26 -6.27
CA THR A 424 -35.92 6.11 -7.12
C THR A 424 -35.71 6.52 -8.57
N GLU A 425 -35.12 5.64 -9.39
CA GLU A 425 -34.93 5.89 -10.82
C GLU A 425 -36.27 6.07 -11.59
N PRO A 426 -37.34 5.30 -11.29
CA PRO A 426 -38.67 5.57 -11.82
C PRO A 426 -39.18 6.98 -11.50
N ASP A 427 -38.95 7.47 -10.27
CA ASP A 427 -39.35 8.82 -9.88
C ASP A 427 -38.61 9.87 -10.70
N LEU A 428 -37.31 9.69 -10.93
CA LEU A 428 -36.53 10.61 -11.77
C LEU A 428 -37.02 10.64 -13.22
N ARG A 429 -37.52 9.51 -13.74
CA ARG A 429 -38.13 9.47 -15.08
C ARG A 429 -39.44 10.25 -15.15
N LEU A 430 -40.33 10.07 -14.16
CA LEU A 430 -41.57 10.83 -14.08
C LEU A 430 -41.30 12.33 -13.91
N TRP A 431 -40.37 12.68 -13.01
CA TRP A 431 -39.92 14.06 -12.83
C TRP A 431 -39.34 14.67 -14.10
N HIS A 432 -38.53 13.91 -14.86
CA HIS A 432 -37.97 14.39 -16.12
C HIS A 432 -39.05 14.55 -17.20
N ALA A 433 -40.07 13.68 -17.23
CA ALA A 433 -41.16 13.74 -18.21
C ALA A 433 -42.05 14.98 -18.06
N THR A 434 -42.13 15.57 -16.86
CA THR A 434 -42.86 16.84 -16.63
C THR A 434 -42.04 18.09 -16.95
N ARG A 435 -40.76 17.93 -17.33
CA ARG A 435 -39.82 19.01 -17.64
C ARG A 435 -39.53 19.09 -19.13
N THR A 436 -38.88 20.18 -19.55
CA THR A 436 -38.36 20.31 -20.92
C THR A 436 -37.32 19.22 -21.19
N SER A 437 -37.15 18.81 -22.45
CA SER A 437 -36.29 17.68 -22.83
C SER A 437 -34.79 17.84 -22.47
N GLU A 438 -34.36 19.04 -22.06
CA GLU A 438 -32.97 19.35 -21.68
C GLU A 438 -32.74 19.36 -20.15
N ALA A 439 -33.78 19.20 -19.33
CA ALA A 439 -33.64 19.28 -17.87
C ALA A 439 -32.98 18.01 -17.30
N HIS A 440 -31.76 18.14 -16.75
CA HIS A 440 -31.09 17.05 -16.04
C HIS A 440 -31.59 16.93 -14.60
N PRO A 441 -31.80 15.70 -14.09
CA PRO A 441 -32.06 15.51 -12.67
C PRO A 441 -30.91 16.07 -11.81
N PRO A 442 -31.20 16.64 -10.63
CA PRO A 442 -30.17 17.09 -9.70
C PRO A 442 -29.23 15.94 -9.31
N ALA A 443 -27.92 16.22 -9.19
CA ALA A 443 -26.90 15.20 -8.87
C ALA A 443 -27.19 14.46 -7.54
N ALA A 444 -27.67 15.18 -6.52
CA ALA A 444 -28.13 14.58 -5.27
C ALA A 444 -29.21 13.52 -5.50
N ALA A 445 -30.20 13.83 -6.33
CA ALA A 445 -31.32 12.92 -6.63
C ALA A 445 -30.85 11.68 -7.39
N ILE A 446 -29.88 11.82 -8.31
CA ILE A 446 -29.27 10.69 -9.03
C ILE A 446 -28.53 9.78 -8.06
N ARG A 447 -27.70 10.34 -7.17
CA ARG A 447 -26.97 9.56 -6.15
C ARG A 447 -27.89 8.73 -5.27
N HIS A 448 -28.97 9.33 -4.79
CA HIS A 448 -29.97 8.64 -3.96
C HIS A 448 -30.75 7.60 -4.78
N ALA A 449 -31.11 7.90 -6.03
CA ALA A 449 -31.75 6.94 -6.93
C ALA A 449 -30.88 5.70 -7.21
N ILE A 450 -29.56 5.87 -7.40
CA ILE A 450 -28.62 4.76 -7.60
C ILE A 450 -28.60 3.84 -6.37
N ARG A 451 -28.67 4.40 -5.16
CA ARG A 451 -28.66 3.62 -3.91
C ARG A 451 -30.00 2.94 -3.63
N ALA A 452 -31.11 3.65 -3.81
CA ALA A 452 -32.45 3.19 -3.44
C ALA A 452 -33.09 2.24 -4.46
N THR A 453 -32.74 2.34 -5.74
CA THR A 453 -33.37 1.55 -6.81
C THR A 453 -32.77 0.14 -6.90
N ALA A 454 -33.60 -0.86 -7.15
CA ALA A 454 -33.15 -2.23 -7.41
C ALA A 454 -32.23 -2.31 -8.64
N ALA A 455 -31.20 -3.16 -8.59
CA ALA A 455 -30.18 -3.27 -9.65
C ALA A 455 -30.78 -3.57 -11.04
N SER A 456 -31.86 -4.38 -11.11
CA SER A 456 -32.55 -4.71 -12.36
C SER A 456 -33.20 -3.50 -13.05
N GLN A 457 -33.60 -2.49 -12.30
CA GLN A 457 -34.18 -1.25 -12.82
C GLN A 457 -33.11 -0.21 -13.14
N LEU A 458 -32.00 -0.19 -12.39
CA LEU A 458 -30.87 0.72 -12.62
C LEU A 458 -30.25 0.60 -14.02
N ALA A 459 -30.31 -0.57 -14.65
CA ALA A 459 -29.82 -0.78 -16.00
C ALA A 459 -30.52 0.10 -17.06
N ARG A 460 -31.67 0.69 -16.71
CA ARG A 460 -32.44 1.58 -17.57
C ARG A 460 -32.17 3.07 -17.33
N MET A 461 -31.28 3.40 -16.38
CA MET A 461 -30.92 4.78 -16.06
C MET A 461 -30.22 5.44 -17.27
N PRO A 462 -30.72 6.56 -17.80
CA PRO A 462 -30.08 7.26 -18.93
C PRO A 462 -28.65 7.68 -18.61
N ALA A 463 -27.68 7.29 -19.45
CA ALA A 463 -26.27 7.61 -19.23
C ALA A 463 -25.99 9.11 -19.30
N ARG A 464 -26.77 9.87 -20.08
CA ARG A 464 -26.74 11.35 -20.07
C ARG A 464 -27.01 11.99 -18.70
N TRP A 465 -27.59 11.28 -17.74
CA TRP A 465 -27.77 11.79 -16.38
C TRP A 465 -26.49 11.68 -15.54
N LEU A 466 -25.54 10.81 -15.90
CA LEU A 466 -24.33 10.52 -15.11
C LEU A 466 -23.21 11.54 -15.36
N THR A 467 -23.48 12.81 -15.07
CA THR A 467 -22.57 13.93 -15.36
C THR A 467 -21.27 13.90 -14.56
N ASP A 468 -21.22 13.11 -13.49
CA ASP A 468 -20.07 12.96 -12.60
C ASP A 468 -19.56 11.50 -12.62
N ALA A 469 -18.25 11.31 -12.74
CA ALA A 469 -17.66 9.97 -12.79
C ALA A 469 -17.95 9.11 -11.53
N PRO A 470 -17.99 9.66 -10.30
CA PRO A 470 -18.36 8.89 -9.11
C PRO A 470 -19.75 8.24 -9.18
N ASP A 471 -20.71 8.87 -9.88
CA ASP A 471 -22.07 8.33 -10.00
C ASP A 471 -22.10 7.14 -10.96
N LEU A 472 -21.35 7.23 -12.07
CA LEU A 472 -21.15 6.09 -12.95
C LEU A 472 -20.43 4.94 -12.22
N GLN A 473 -19.40 5.21 -11.41
CA GLN A 473 -18.73 4.17 -10.62
C GLN A 473 -19.71 3.48 -9.65
N ARG A 474 -20.54 4.26 -8.93
CA ARG A 474 -21.57 3.71 -8.02
C ARG A 474 -22.59 2.86 -8.77
N LEU A 475 -23.05 3.33 -9.92
CA LEU A 475 -23.98 2.59 -10.77
C LEU A 475 -23.38 1.25 -11.21
N LEU A 476 -22.15 1.24 -11.72
CA LEU A 476 -21.48 0.03 -12.19
C LEU A 476 -21.26 -0.98 -11.06
N ARG A 477 -20.87 -0.52 -9.87
CA ARG A 477 -20.78 -1.39 -8.67
C ARG A 477 -22.13 -2.03 -8.33
N ARG A 478 -23.23 -1.29 -8.46
CA ARG A 478 -24.59 -1.79 -8.20
C ARG A 478 -25.09 -2.77 -9.25
N LEU A 479 -24.71 -2.59 -10.51
CA LEU A 479 -25.06 -3.50 -11.59
C LEU A 479 -24.24 -4.80 -11.57
N GLY A 480 -23.01 -4.75 -11.07
CA GLY A 480 -22.07 -5.86 -11.16
C GLY A 480 -21.52 -6.06 -12.57
N THR A 481 -20.76 -7.13 -12.79
CA THR A 481 -19.98 -7.31 -14.02
C THR A 481 -20.84 -7.52 -15.27
N ASP A 482 -21.82 -8.41 -15.25
CA ASP A 482 -22.62 -8.74 -16.45
C ASP A 482 -23.56 -7.59 -16.85
N ALA A 483 -24.39 -7.12 -15.91
CA ALA A 483 -25.30 -6.00 -16.21
C ALA A 483 -24.54 -4.68 -16.42
N GLY A 484 -23.37 -4.50 -15.79
CA GLY A 484 -22.49 -3.36 -16.03
C GLY A 484 -21.88 -3.38 -17.45
N ARG A 485 -21.44 -4.54 -17.92
CA ARG A 485 -20.98 -4.76 -19.31
C ARG A 485 -22.07 -4.39 -20.30
N ASP A 486 -23.28 -4.92 -20.10
CA ASP A 486 -24.42 -4.62 -20.98
C ASP A 486 -24.74 -3.14 -20.96
N TYR A 487 -24.78 -2.51 -19.78
CA TYR A 487 -25.05 -1.09 -19.64
C TYR A 487 -24.03 -0.23 -20.40
N LEU A 488 -22.73 -0.50 -20.23
CA LEU A 488 -21.66 0.24 -20.92
C LEU A 488 -21.72 0.07 -22.44
N ALA A 489 -21.99 -1.15 -22.92
CA ALA A 489 -22.13 -1.43 -24.35
C ALA A 489 -23.31 -0.68 -24.98
N HIS A 490 -24.48 -0.69 -24.31
CA HIS A 490 -25.68 0.00 -24.82
C HIS A 490 -25.57 1.52 -24.78
N ASN A 491 -24.83 2.08 -23.80
CA ASN A 491 -24.77 3.52 -23.57
C ASN A 491 -23.44 4.17 -24.02
N LEU A 492 -22.59 3.45 -24.75
CA LEU A 492 -21.23 3.90 -25.08
C LEU A 492 -21.19 5.29 -25.75
N ALA A 493 -22.11 5.57 -26.68
CA ALA A 493 -22.18 6.85 -27.38
C ALA A 493 -22.56 8.02 -26.44
N GLU A 494 -23.55 7.82 -25.55
CA GLU A 494 -23.94 8.83 -24.57
C GLU A 494 -22.82 9.07 -23.55
N LEU A 495 -22.18 8.00 -23.06
CA LEU A 495 -21.03 8.08 -22.15
C LEU A 495 -19.83 8.77 -22.81
N GLY A 496 -19.65 8.64 -24.12
CA GLY A 496 -18.67 9.42 -24.88
C GLY A 496 -18.90 10.92 -24.79
N ALA A 497 -20.15 11.36 -24.96
CA ALA A 497 -20.53 12.77 -24.89
C ALA A 497 -20.42 13.33 -23.47
N VAL A 498 -20.82 12.56 -22.45
CA VAL A 498 -20.76 12.97 -21.05
C VAL A 498 -19.32 12.99 -20.55
N GLY A 499 -18.55 11.93 -20.80
CA GLY A 499 -17.20 11.82 -20.27
C GLY A 499 -16.17 12.77 -20.91
N ALA A 500 -16.53 13.43 -22.02
CA ALA A 500 -15.79 14.61 -22.50
C ALA A 500 -15.70 15.72 -21.45
N ARG A 501 -16.66 15.78 -20.50
CA ARG A 501 -16.70 16.73 -19.38
C ARG A 501 -15.86 16.27 -18.18
N TYR A 502 -15.57 14.98 -18.07
CA TYR A 502 -14.73 14.45 -16.98
C TYR A 502 -13.31 14.98 -17.12
N THR A 503 -12.72 15.33 -15.98
CA THR A 503 -11.30 15.63 -15.83
C THR A 503 -10.46 14.39 -16.12
N ASN A 504 -9.17 14.55 -16.45
CA ASN A 504 -8.27 13.41 -16.64
C ASN A 504 -8.19 12.52 -15.39
N ARG A 505 -8.32 13.12 -14.21
CA ARG A 505 -8.33 12.42 -12.93
C ARG A 505 -9.55 11.51 -12.80
N GLU A 506 -10.74 12.04 -13.04
CA GLU A 506 -11.99 11.26 -12.99
C GLU A 506 -11.98 10.11 -13.99
N ARG A 507 -11.43 10.33 -15.19
CA ARG A 507 -11.25 9.26 -16.20
C ARG A 507 -10.30 8.17 -15.70
N HIS A 508 -9.19 8.55 -15.07
CA HIS A 508 -8.24 7.60 -14.48
C HIS A 508 -8.88 6.77 -13.37
N GLU A 509 -9.54 7.42 -12.41
CA GLU A 509 -10.23 6.75 -11.30
C GLU A 509 -11.34 5.80 -11.79
N LEU A 510 -12.08 6.21 -12.83
CA LEU A 510 -13.09 5.37 -13.45
C LEU A 510 -12.48 4.18 -14.20
N PHE A 511 -11.39 4.35 -14.95
CA PHE A 511 -10.69 3.22 -15.60
C PHE A 511 -10.10 2.25 -14.58
N ALA A 512 -9.56 2.75 -13.47
CA ALA A 512 -9.13 1.90 -12.36
C ALA A 512 -10.30 1.09 -11.80
N GLU A 513 -11.47 1.71 -11.63
CA GLU A 513 -12.68 1.01 -11.19
C GLU A 513 -13.16 -0.05 -12.20
N LEU A 514 -13.11 0.26 -13.50
CA LEU A 514 -13.43 -0.71 -14.54
C LEU A 514 -12.52 -1.94 -14.51
N LEU A 515 -11.22 -1.77 -14.21
CA LEU A 515 -10.31 -2.92 -14.02
C LEU A 515 -10.73 -3.76 -12.81
N ARG A 516 -11.07 -3.13 -11.68
CA ARG A 516 -11.47 -3.84 -10.45
C ARG A 516 -12.78 -4.63 -10.61
N LEU A 517 -13.69 -4.13 -11.44
CA LEU A 517 -14.98 -4.77 -11.74
C LEU A 517 -14.93 -5.80 -12.89
N ASP A 518 -13.75 -6.07 -13.44
CA ASP A 518 -13.55 -6.93 -14.62
C ASP A 518 -14.32 -6.45 -15.88
N LEU A 519 -14.33 -5.13 -16.08
CA LEU A 519 -14.96 -4.43 -17.20
C LEU A 519 -13.94 -3.86 -18.19
N CYS A 520 -12.79 -4.55 -18.35
CA CYS A 520 -11.65 -4.10 -19.17
C CYS A 520 -12.03 -3.77 -20.63
N HIS A 521 -13.00 -4.48 -21.20
CA HIS A 521 -13.49 -4.31 -22.57
C HIS A 521 -14.03 -2.89 -22.86
N ALA A 522 -14.51 -2.17 -21.84
CA ALA A 522 -15.06 -0.83 -22.00
C ALA A 522 -13.99 0.27 -21.97
N ILE A 523 -12.80 -0.01 -21.40
CA ILE A 523 -11.75 1.00 -21.20
C ILE A 523 -11.27 1.56 -22.54
N ARG A 524 -10.95 0.70 -23.51
CA ARG A 524 -10.44 1.15 -24.81
C ARG A 524 -11.46 2.01 -25.58
N PRO A 525 -12.72 1.56 -25.81
CA PRO A 525 -13.71 2.39 -26.50
C PRO A 525 -13.98 3.73 -25.80
N LEU A 526 -14.03 3.75 -24.47
CA LEU A 526 -14.20 5.01 -23.71
C LEU A 526 -12.98 5.92 -23.83
N ALA A 527 -11.76 5.37 -23.78
CA ALA A 527 -10.53 6.13 -23.98
C ALA A 527 -10.44 6.72 -25.40
N GLU A 528 -10.94 5.99 -26.40
CA GLU A 528 -11.07 6.44 -27.79
C GLU A 528 -12.01 7.64 -27.92
N LEU A 529 -13.14 7.62 -27.21
CA LEU A 529 -14.14 8.70 -27.22
C LEU A 529 -13.70 9.93 -26.42
N TRP A 530 -13.10 9.74 -25.24
CA TRP A 530 -12.78 10.84 -24.32
C TRP A 530 -11.44 11.52 -24.62
N VAL A 531 -10.50 10.80 -25.22
CA VAL A 531 -9.16 11.28 -25.52
C VAL A 531 -8.88 11.10 -27.02
N PRO A 532 -9.19 12.12 -27.86
CA PRO A 532 -8.98 12.03 -29.30
C PRO A 532 -7.51 11.84 -29.71
N ASN A 533 -6.58 12.40 -28.92
CA ASN A 533 -5.15 12.27 -29.17
C ASN A 533 -4.63 10.88 -28.74
N GLU A 534 -4.10 10.12 -29.70
CA GLU A 534 -3.62 8.76 -29.48
C GLU A 534 -2.52 8.67 -28.42
N SER A 535 -1.49 9.54 -28.45
CA SER A 535 -0.40 9.51 -27.46
C SER A 535 -0.91 9.73 -26.04
N ARG A 536 -1.78 10.74 -25.82
CA ARG A 536 -2.39 10.99 -24.51
C ARG A 536 -3.27 9.83 -24.04
N ARG A 537 -3.90 9.13 -24.98
CA ARG A 537 -4.71 7.93 -24.69
C ARG A 537 -3.82 6.78 -24.23
N VAL A 538 -2.71 6.55 -24.92
CA VAL A 538 -1.70 5.56 -24.54
C VAL A 538 -1.17 5.86 -23.14
N ASP A 539 -0.81 7.11 -22.85
CA ASP A 539 -0.31 7.51 -21.52
C ASP A 539 -1.35 7.32 -20.42
N LEU A 540 -2.60 7.74 -20.67
CA LEU A 540 -3.68 7.57 -19.69
C LEU A 540 -3.91 6.09 -19.33
N VAL A 541 -4.00 5.21 -20.33
CA VAL A 541 -4.24 3.78 -20.09
C VAL A 541 -2.99 3.10 -19.51
N HIS A 542 -1.80 3.49 -19.97
CA HIS A 542 -0.53 3.05 -19.38
C HIS A 542 -0.49 3.34 -17.89
N ASP A 543 -0.79 4.57 -17.48
CA ASP A 543 -0.71 4.97 -16.07
C ASP A 543 -1.72 4.24 -15.18
N VAL A 544 -2.90 3.94 -15.72
CA VAL A 544 -3.90 3.11 -15.02
C VAL A 544 -3.39 1.67 -14.85
N LEU A 545 -2.88 1.05 -15.92
CA LEU A 545 -2.34 -0.31 -15.85
C LEU A 545 -1.12 -0.40 -14.93
N ALA A 546 -0.24 0.59 -14.98
CA ALA A 546 0.94 0.70 -14.12
C ALA A 546 0.58 0.67 -12.63
N ARG A 547 -0.49 1.36 -12.24
CA ARG A 547 -0.92 1.48 -10.84
C ARG A 547 -1.77 0.30 -10.37
N GLU A 548 -2.66 -0.18 -11.23
CA GLU A 548 -3.70 -1.13 -10.82
C GLU A 548 -3.39 -2.57 -11.25
N ALA A 549 -2.83 -2.76 -12.44
CA ALA A 549 -2.64 -4.10 -13.01
C ALA A 549 -1.24 -4.69 -12.74
N ILE A 550 -0.18 -3.87 -12.72
CA ILE A 550 1.20 -4.35 -12.51
C ILE A 550 1.44 -4.92 -11.10
N PRO A 551 0.91 -4.35 -10.01
CA PRO A 551 1.02 -5.00 -8.69
C PRO A 551 0.43 -6.42 -8.68
N ALA A 552 -0.72 -6.62 -9.34
CA ALA A 552 -1.33 -7.94 -9.48
C ALA A 552 -0.49 -8.90 -10.35
N PHE A 553 0.16 -8.39 -11.41
CA PHE A 553 1.11 -9.18 -12.20
C PHE A 553 2.30 -9.66 -11.35
N HIS A 554 2.85 -8.79 -10.52
CA HIS A 554 3.97 -9.13 -9.65
C HIS A 554 3.57 -10.17 -8.61
N LEU A 555 2.39 -10.02 -8.00
CA LEU A 555 1.83 -11.03 -7.10
C LEU A 555 1.61 -12.37 -7.83
N ALA A 556 1.08 -12.35 -9.05
CA ALA A 556 0.90 -13.55 -9.86
C ALA A 556 2.23 -14.27 -10.14
N MET A 557 3.27 -13.52 -10.49
CA MET A 557 4.63 -14.04 -10.69
C MET A 557 5.25 -14.61 -9.41
N GLN A 558 4.79 -14.15 -8.25
CA GLN A 558 5.24 -14.62 -6.95
C GLN A 558 4.35 -15.72 -6.33
N GLY A 559 3.22 -16.06 -6.95
CA GLY A 559 2.27 -17.07 -6.46
C GLY A 559 2.78 -18.51 -6.55
N GLU A 560 1.99 -19.46 -6.06
CA GLU A 560 2.32 -20.89 -6.11
C GLU A 560 2.29 -21.47 -7.53
N ASP A 561 1.36 -20.98 -8.37
CA ASP A 561 1.23 -21.34 -9.79
C ASP A 561 1.33 -20.09 -10.69
N PRO A 562 2.57 -19.59 -10.95
CA PRO A 562 2.76 -18.44 -11.82
C PRO A 562 2.19 -18.60 -13.24
N PRO A 563 2.33 -19.77 -13.92
CA PRO A 563 1.72 -19.95 -15.25
C PRO A 563 0.21 -19.68 -15.28
N ALA A 564 -0.56 -20.26 -14.36
CA ALA A 564 -2.00 -20.05 -14.31
C ALA A 564 -2.35 -18.60 -13.90
N ALA A 565 -1.66 -18.06 -12.90
CA ALA A 565 -1.92 -16.71 -12.39
C ALA A 565 -1.60 -15.61 -13.41
N VAL A 566 -0.46 -15.73 -14.12
CA VAL A 566 -0.09 -14.80 -15.21
C VAL A 566 -1.07 -14.90 -16.37
N HIS A 567 -1.54 -16.11 -16.70
CA HIS A 567 -2.54 -16.30 -17.73
C HIS A 567 -3.89 -15.65 -17.37
N ALA A 568 -4.33 -15.80 -16.11
CA ALA A 568 -5.53 -15.14 -15.60
C ALA A 568 -5.39 -13.61 -15.62
N TRP A 569 -4.20 -13.08 -15.31
CA TRP A 569 -3.91 -11.65 -15.38
C TRP A 569 -3.90 -11.10 -16.81
N TYR A 570 -3.22 -11.75 -17.75
CA TYR A 570 -3.02 -11.17 -19.09
C TYR A 570 -4.26 -11.31 -19.98
N ARG A 571 -5.03 -12.40 -19.84
CA ARG A 571 -6.10 -12.76 -20.80
C ARG A 571 -7.13 -11.64 -20.96
N PRO A 572 -7.72 -11.07 -19.89
CA PRO A 572 -8.71 -9.99 -20.02
C PRO A 572 -8.13 -8.74 -20.68
N LEU A 573 -6.86 -8.40 -20.39
CA LEU A 573 -6.17 -7.23 -20.95
C LEU A 573 -5.87 -7.40 -22.45
N ARG A 574 -5.58 -8.62 -22.88
CA ARG A 574 -5.39 -8.97 -24.29
C ARG A 574 -6.71 -8.95 -25.05
N GLU A 575 -7.74 -9.61 -24.53
CA GLU A 575 -9.06 -9.72 -25.19
C GLU A 575 -9.77 -8.37 -25.31
N SER A 576 -9.57 -7.47 -24.34
CA SER A 576 -10.05 -6.08 -24.41
C SER A 576 -9.25 -5.18 -25.37
N GLY A 577 -8.14 -5.68 -25.92
CA GLY A 577 -7.26 -4.91 -26.80
C GLY A 577 -6.48 -3.81 -26.08
N LEU A 578 -6.42 -3.81 -24.75
CA LEU A 578 -5.69 -2.82 -23.96
C LEU A 578 -4.18 -2.96 -24.15
N LEU A 579 -3.65 -4.19 -24.19
CA LEU A 579 -2.21 -4.41 -24.44
C LEU A 579 -1.78 -3.93 -25.83
N ALA A 580 -2.65 -4.06 -26.83
CA ALA A 580 -2.40 -3.52 -28.16
C ALA A 580 -2.45 -1.99 -28.18
N LEU A 581 -3.35 -1.37 -27.40
CA LEU A 581 -3.42 0.07 -27.24
C LEU A 581 -2.15 0.62 -26.58
N VAL A 582 -1.67 0.00 -25.49
CA VAL A 582 -0.46 0.44 -24.79
C VAL A 582 0.83 -0.15 -25.35
N ALA A 583 0.79 -0.81 -26.52
CA ALA A 583 1.95 -1.45 -27.14
C ALA A 583 3.20 -0.53 -27.21
N PRO A 584 3.10 0.78 -27.54
CA PRO A 584 4.26 1.67 -27.56
C PRO A 584 4.98 1.81 -26.22
N ARG A 585 4.30 1.56 -25.10
CA ARG A 585 4.82 1.68 -23.72
C ARG A 585 4.73 0.38 -22.94
N LEU A 586 4.50 -0.75 -23.62
CA LEU A 586 4.31 -2.04 -22.95
C LEU A 586 5.58 -2.50 -22.23
N VAL A 587 6.75 -2.15 -22.76
CA VAL A 587 8.03 -2.51 -22.13
C VAL A 587 8.21 -1.71 -20.84
N ASP A 588 7.90 -0.41 -20.86
CA ASP A 588 7.90 0.43 -19.65
C ASP A 588 7.05 -0.25 -18.55
N LEU A 589 5.86 -0.74 -18.90
CA LEU A 589 4.97 -1.46 -17.97
C LEU A 589 5.62 -2.73 -17.38
N LEU A 590 6.26 -3.55 -18.20
CA LEU A 590 6.91 -4.79 -17.76
C LEU A 590 8.22 -4.52 -16.98
N GLU A 591 8.82 -3.35 -17.15
CA GLU A 591 10.02 -2.91 -16.43
C GLU A 591 9.72 -2.12 -15.15
N ILE A 592 8.45 -1.80 -14.87
CA ILE A 592 8.04 -1.19 -13.60
C ILE A 592 8.58 -2.03 -12.44
N ARG A 593 9.19 -1.35 -11.49
CA ARG A 593 9.80 -1.98 -10.31
C ARG A 593 8.76 -2.09 -9.20
N CYS A 594 8.57 -3.28 -8.63
CA CYS A 594 8.07 -3.39 -7.26
C CYS A 594 9.24 -3.72 -6.35
N GLY A 595 9.49 -2.85 -5.37
CA GLY A 595 10.72 -2.89 -4.59
C GLY A 595 11.91 -2.41 -5.42
N ARG A 596 12.99 -3.20 -5.45
CA ARG A 596 14.29 -2.75 -5.99
C ARG A 596 14.55 -3.14 -7.44
N SER A 597 13.80 -4.04 -8.08
CA SER A 597 14.14 -4.53 -9.43
C SER A 597 12.90 -4.84 -10.28
N PRO A 598 13.02 -4.82 -11.62
CA PRO A 598 11.97 -5.33 -12.52
C PRO A 598 11.60 -6.78 -12.16
N ILE A 599 10.34 -7.17 -12.38
CA ILE A 599 9.85 -8.48 -11.92
C ILE A 599 10.60 -9.66 -12.52
N PHE A 600 10.99 -9.58 -13.80
CA PHE A 600 11.75 -10.66 -14.43
C PHE A 600 13.14 -10.82 -13.79
N SER A 601 13.79 -9.70 -13.46
CA SER A 601 15.05 -9.71 -12.71
C SER A 601 14.87 -10.34 -11.34
N HIS A 602 13.80 -9.94 -10.63
CA HIS A 602 13.49 -10.47 -9.30
C HIS A 602 13.24 -11.98 -9.30
N VAL A 603 12.42 -12.51 -10.23
CA VAL A 603 12.11 -13.95 -10.24
C VAL A 603 13.31 -14.82 -10.65
N LEU A 604 14.19 -14.30 -11.51
CA LEU A 604 15.41 -14.99 -11.90
C LEU A 604 16.42 -15.01 -10.75
N ASN A 605 16.62 -13.86 -10.07
CA ASN A 605 17.45 -13.75 -8.86
C ASN A 605 16.92 -14.63 -7.72
N ALA A 606 15.61 -14.82 -7.61
CA ALA A 606 15.00 -15.70 -6.61
C ALA A 606 14.98 -17.19 -7.01
N GLY A 607 15.55 -17.54 -8.17
CA GLY A 607 15.62 -18.92 -8.65
C GLY A 607 14.26 -19.56 -8.96
N ARG A 608 13.23 -18.76 -9.26
CA ARG A 608 11.85 -19.24 -9.42
C ARG A 608 11.59 -19.76 -10.84
N THR A 609 11.92 -21.03 -11.07
CA THR A 609 11.77 -21.69 -12.37
C THR A 609 10.38 -21.53 -13.00
N ALA A 610 9.30 -21.78 -12.26
CA ALA A 610 7.94 -21.67 -12.80
C ALA A 610 7.58 -20.25 -13.27
N ALA A 611 8.09 -19.23 -12.58
CA ALA A 611 7.87 -17.84 -12.94
C ALA A 611 8.67 -17.44 -14.20
N VAL A 612 9.91 -17.92 -14.34
CA VAL A 612 10.70 -17.74 -15.57
C VAL A 612 9.96 -18.31 -16.79
N ILE A 613 9.40 -19.52 -16.65
CA ILE A 613 8.59 -20.16 -17.70
C ILE A 613 7.32 -19.37 -18.00
N ALA A 614 6.61 -18.91 -16.96
CA ALA A 614 5.39 -18.10 -17.11
C ALA A 614 5.65 -16.78 -17.84
N PHE A 615 6.76 -16.10 -17.51
CA PHE A 615 7.17 -14.86 -18.17
C PHE A 615 7.49 -15.08 -19.64
N HIS A 616 8.20 -16.16 -19.97
CA HIS A 616 8.49 -16.53 -21.36
C HIS A 616 7.21 -16.83 -22.14
N ALA A 617 6.27 -17.58 -21.56
CA ALA A 617 4.98 -17.86 -22.19
C ALA A 617 4.20 -16.55 -22.47
N LEU A 618 4.22 -15.61 -21.53
CA LEU A 618 3.66 -14.27 -21.72
C LEU A 618 4.34 -13.54 -22.89
N VAL A 619 5.67 -13.49 -22.93
CA VAL A 619 6.42 -12.85 -24.03
C VAL A 619 6.08 -13.47 -25.38
N LYS A 620 6.01 -14.80 -25.49
CA LYS A 620 5.60 -15.48 -26.73
C LYS A 620 4.18 -15.12 -27.13
N ASP A 621 3.24 -15.10 -26.19
CA ASP A 621 1.86 -14.73 -26.46
C ASP A 621 1.72 -13.28 -26.90
N LEU A 622 2.49 -12.35 -26.33
CA LEU A 622 2.55 -10.95 -26.74
C LEU A 622 3.09 -10.81 -28.18
N LEU A 623 4.14 -11.57 -28.52
CA LEU A 623 4.75 -11.53 -29.85
C LEU A 623 3.88 -12.12 -30.97
N LYS A 624 2.81 -12.86 -30.64
CA LYS A 624 1.80 -13.32 -31.62
C LYS A 624 1.02 -12.16 -32.20
N ASP A 625 0.80 -11.08 -31.45
CA ASP A 625 0.11 -9.87 -31.92
C ASP A 625 1.06 -9.00 -32.77
N PRO A 626 0.75 -8.71 -34.04
CA PRO A 626 1.63 -7.93 -34.92
C PRO A 626 1.91 -6.50 -34.43
N THR A 627 0.92 -5.85 -33.81
CA THR A 627 1.05 -4.48 -33.28
C THR A 627 1.98 -4.48 -32.08
N ILE A 628 1.77 -5.39 -31.13
CA ILE A 628 2.65 -5.52 -29.96
C ILE A 628 4.06 -5.90 -30.42
N ARG A 629 4.19 -6.90 -31.30
CA ARG A 629 5.47 -7.35 -31.87
C ARG A 629 6.28 -6.20 -32.47
N TRP A 630 5.62 -5.29 -33.19
CA TRP A 630 6.30 -4.13 -33.80
C TRP A 630 7.00 -3.25 -32.77
N HIS A 631 6.36 -3.00 -31.62
CA HIS A 631 6.89 -2.14 -30.56
C HIS A 631 7.87 -2.86 -29.63
N ILE A 632 7.64 -4.13 -29.33
CA ILE A 632 8.48 -4.88 -28.37
C ILE A 632 9.75 -5.45 -29.01
N LYS A 633 9.82 -5.70 -30.33
CA LYS A 633 10.97 -6.40 -30.96
C LYS A 633 12.35 -5.80 -30.66
N GLY A 634 12.43 -4.48 -30.50
CA GLY A 634 13.68 -3.80 -30.15
C GLY A 634 13.99 -3.90 -28.64
N PRO A 635 13.09 -3.42 -27.77
CA PRO A 635 13.31 -3.45 -26.32
C PRO A 635 13.28 -4.85 -25.69
N LEU A 636 12.77 -5.87 -26.39
CA LEU A 636 12.73 -7.28 -25.93
C LEU A 636 14.08 -7.74 -25.40
N LEU A 637 15.18 -7.32 -26.02
CA LEU A 637 16.53 -7.70 -25.60
C LEU A 637 16.87 -7.11 -24.22
N GLY A 638 16.43 -5.89 -23.94
CA GLY A 638 16.56 -5.27 -22.62
C GLY A 638 15.76 -6.01 -21.55
N LEU A 639 14.55 -6.45 -21.91
CA LEU A 639 13.69 -7.25 -21.04
C LEU A 639 14.32 -8.62 -20.69
N LEU A 640 14.90 -9.30 -21.68
CA LEU A 640 15.60 -10.57 -21.48
C LEU A 640 16.95 -10.41 -20.76
N ALA A 641 17.58 -9.25 -20.91
CA ALA A 641 18.79 -8.83 -20.20
C ALA A 641 18.49 -8.03 -18.92
N ALA A 642 17.31 -8.24 -18.32
CA ALA A 642 16.86 -7.46 -17.16
C ALA A 642 17.94 -7.43 -16.07
N THR A 643 18.23 -6.23 -15.58
CA THR A 643 19.23 -6.01 -14.53
C THR A 643 18.57 -5.76 -13.19
N ASP A 644 19.29 -6.06 -12.11
CA ASP A 644 18.93 -5.54 -10.79
C ASP A 644 19.22 -4.03 -10.67
N TRP A 645 19.07 -3.49 -9.46
CA TRP A 645 19.33 -2.08 -9.18
C TRP A 645 20.80 -1.67 -9.21
N TYR A 646 21.73 -2.63 -9.15
CA TYR A 646 23.16 -2.41 -9.38
C TYR A 646 23.54 -2.43 -10.87
N GLY A 647 22.58 -2.73 -11.74
CA GLY A 647 22.83 -2.91 -13.17
C GLY A 647 23.46 -4.27 -13.50
N ILE A 648 23.47 -5.21 -12.55
CA ILE A 648 23.96 -6.57 -12.77
C ILE A 648 22.83 -7.37 -13.44
N PRO A 649 23.10 -8.05 -14.58
CA PRO A 649 22.08 -8.86 -15.22
C PRO A 649 21.59 -9.98 -14.30
N ALA A 650 20.28 -10.19 -14.24
CA ALA A 650 19.68 -11.12 -13.30
C ALA A 650 20.12 -12.57 -13.53
N LEU A 651 20.44 -12.93 -14.77
CA LEU A 651 21.03 -14.23 -15.08
C LEU A 651 22.38 -14.41 -14.37
N SER A 652 23.19 -13.35 -14.25
CA SER A 652 24.48 -13.42 -13.56
C SER A 652 24.33 -13.72 -12.07
N ASN A 653 23.36 -13.09 -11.40
CA ASN A 653 23.05 -13.40 -10.01
C ASN A 653 22.54 -14.84 -9.86
N ALA A 654 21.60 -15.26 -10.72
CA ALA A 654 21.09 -16.64 -10.70
C ALA A 654 22.18 -17.70 -10.93
N MET A 655 23.16 -17.40 -11.80
CA MET A 655 24.34 -18.24 -12.03
C MET A 655 25.32 -18.23 -10.85
N ALA A 656 25.49 -17.09 -10.16
CA ALA A 656 26.31 -16.94 -8.96
C ALA A 656 25.71 -17.71 -7.77
N ASP A 657 24.40 -17.65 -7.59
CA ASP A 657 23.66 -18.28 -6.49
C ASP A 657 23.31 -19.76 -6.76
N GLY A 658 23.71 -20.27 -7.92
CA GLY A 658 23.57 -21.69 -8.26
C GLY A 658 22.12 -22.12 -8.53
N HIS A 659 21.26 -21.20 -8.96
CA HIS A 659 19.85 -21.44 -9.30
C HIS A 659 19.66 -22.24 -10.61
N THR A 660 20.14 -23.47 -10.57
CA THR A 660 20.33 -24.40 -11.70
C THR A 660 19.09 -24.53 -12.56
N ARG A 661 17.93 -24.82 -11.95
CA ARG A 661 16.67 -25.01 -12.70
C ARG A 661 16.14 -23.73 -13.33
N ALA A 662 16.37 -22.56 -12.71
CA ALA A 662 15.93 -21.29 -13.26
C ALA A 662 16.80 -20.86 -14.44
N VAL A 663 18.12 -21.09 -14.36
CA VAL A 663 19.07 -20.88 -15.46
C VAL A 663 18.78 -21.82 -16.63
N GLU A 664 18.53 -23.10 -16.35
CA GLU A 664 18.10 -24.08 -17.37
C GLU A 664 16.82 -23.64 -18.07
N ALA A 665 15.80 -23.22 -17.31
CA ALA A 665 14.56 -22.70 -17.88
C ALA A 665 14.80 -21.45 -18.73
N TYR A 666 15.61 -20.50 -18.25
CA TYR A 666 15.97 -19.30 -19.02
C TYR A 666 16.60 -19.66 -20.37
N TYR A 667 17.54 -20.61 -20.39
CA TYR A 667 18.17 -21.06 -21.63
C TYR A 667 17.22 -21.80 -22.56
N ALA A 668 16.38 -22.69 -22.04
CA ALA A 668 15.34 -23.35 -22.82
C ALA A 668 14.36 -22.32 -23.45
N CYS A 669 14.05 -21.23 -22.72
CA CYS A 669 13.25 -20.13 -23.24
C CYS A 669 13.95 -19.40 -24.41
N LEU A 670 15.26 -19.16 -24.31
CA LEU A 670 16.03 -18.56 -25.41
C LEU A 670 16.09 -19.47 -26.64
N GLU A 671 16.34 -20.77 -26.47
CA GLU A 671 16.32 -21.74 -27.56
C GLU A 671 14.95 -21.78 -28.24
N ASP A 672 13.86 -21.78 -27.46
CA ASP A 672 12.49 -21.74 -27.97
C ASP A 672 12.20 -20.43 -28.75
N LEU A 673 12.66 -19.26 -28.28
CA LEU A 673 12.53 -18.00 -29.04
C LEU A 673 13.33 -18.01 -30.35
N LEU A 674 14.52 -18.60 -30.35
CA LEU A 674 15.38 -18.70 -31.53
C LEU A 674 14.77 -19.61 -32.59
N THR A 675 14.18 -20.73 -32.17
CA THR A 675 13.62 -21.76 -33.05
C THR A 675 12.18 -21.50 -33.49
N ASP A 676 11.45 -20.57 -32.84
CA ASP A 676 10.05 -20.27 -33.17
C ASP A 676 9.89 -19.74 -34.62
N PRO A 677 9.15 -20.45 -35.50
CA PRO A 677 8.99 -20.06 -36.90
C PRO A 677 8.32 -18.71 -37.12
N LEU A 678 7.42 -18.30 -36.21
CA LEU A 678 6.72 -17.01 -36.32
C LEU A 678 7.66 -15.83 -36.05
N LEU A 679 8.71 -16.08 -35.26
CA LEU A 679 9.63 -15.08 -34.74
C LEU A 679 10.93 -14.99 -35.55
N ALA A 680 11.20 -16.01 -36.37
CA ALA A 680 12.39 -16.18 -37.20
C ALA A 680 12.77 -14.97 -38.06
N LEU A 681 11.79 -14.21 -38.58
CA LEU A 681 12.07 -13.07 -39.45
C LEU A 681 12.12 -11.72 -38.72
N THR A 682 11.50 -11.63 -37.53
CA THR A 682 11.27 -10.31 -36.89
C THR A 682 12.22 -10.05 -35.74
N ILE A 683 12.44 -11.02 -34.86
CA ILE A 683 13.28 -10.84 -33.66
C ILE A 683 14.59 -11.60 -33.75
N ARG A 684 14.66 -12.70 -34.51
CA ARG A 684 15.84 -13.57 -34.57
C ARG A 684 17.13 -12.83 -34.90
N PRO A 685 17.20 -11.88 -35.86
CA PRO A 685 18.46 -11.17 -36.14
C PRO A 685 18.97 -10.36 -34.94
N GLY A 686 18.07 -9.66 -34.23
CA GLY A 686 18.42 -8.92 -33.03
C GLY A 686 18.78 -9.84 -31.86
N LEU A 687 18.05 -10.94 -31.71
CA LEU A 687 18.30 -11.95 -30.68
C LEU A 687 19.65 -12.64 -30.90
N LEU A 688 19.99 -13.01 -32.13
CA LEU A 688 21.31 -13.57 -32.48
C LEU A 688 22.44 -12.58 -32.18
N ALA A 689 22.27 -11.30 -32.52
CA ALA A 689 23.28 -10.28 -32.24
C ALA A 689 23.53 -10.10 -30.73
N ALA A 690 22.49 -10.22 -29.90
CA ALA A 690 22.59 -10.10 -28.44
C ALA A 690 22.84 -11.44 -27.73
N LEU A 691 22.76 -12.57 -28.46
CA LEU A 691 22.82 -13.91 -27.88
C LEU A 691 24.09 -14.12 -27.04
N PRO A 692 25.30 -13.73 -27.48
CA PRO A 692 26.49 -13.89 -26.65
C PRO A 692 26.35 -13.25 -25.27
N ASP A 693 25.86 -12.01 -25.18
CA ASP A 693 25.72 -11.29 -23.91
C ASP A 693 24.61 -11.87 -23.03
N LEU A 694 23.48 -12.27 -23.65
CA LEU A 694 22.38 -12.94 -22.95
C LEU A 694 22.79 -14.28 -22.34
N LEU A 695 23.59 -15.08 -23.05
CA LEU A 695 24.01 -16.42 -22.59
C LEU A 695 24.82 -16.38 -21.28
N ILE A 696 25.60 -15.33 -21.09
CA ILE A 696 26.49 -15.18 -19.94
C ILE A 696 26.06 -14.04 -19.01
N GLY A 697 24.86 -13.49 -19.19
CA GLY A 697 24.33 -12.41 -18.34
C GLY A 697 25.27 -11.20 -18.29
N ARG A 698 25.82 -10.77 -19.43
CA ARG A 698 26.77 -9.64 -19.50
C ARG A 698 26.05 -8.39 -20.01
N LYS A 699 26.39 -7.23 -19.46
CA LYS A 699 25.97 -5.91 -20.00
C LYS A 699 27.20 -5.06 -20.32
N GLY A 700 27.56 -4.95 -21.60
CA GLY A 700 28.79 -4.27 -22.01
C GLY A 700 30.05 -5.01 -21.55
N ASN A 701 31.06 -4.28 -21.06
CA ASN A 701 32.33 -4.86 -20.60
C ASN A 701 32.30 -5.32 -19.12
N SER A 702 31.12 -5.59 -18.58
CA SER A 702 30.95 -6.01 -17.18
C SER A 702 31.35 -7.47 -16.95
N ASP A 703 31.41 -7.85 -15.68
CA ASP A 703 31.62 -9.22 -15.25
C ASP A 703 30.51 -10.13 -15.82
N SER A 704 30.84 -11.40 -16.07
CA SER A 704 29.91 -12.37 -16.67
C SER A 704 29.37 -13.36 -15.66
N GLY A 705 28.12 -13.78 -15.82
CA GLY A 705 27.44 -14.80 -15.04
C GLY A 705 28.13 -16.15 -15.08
N LEU A 706 28.69 -16.54 -16.24
CA LEU A 706 29.58 -17.71 -16.31
C LEU A 706 30.81 -17.54 -15.42
N GLY A 707 31.31 -16.32 -15.31
CA GLY A 707 32.43 -15.99 -14.43
C GLY A 707 32.07 -16.15 -12.96
N TYR A 708 30.91 -15.61 -12.56
CA TYR A 708 30.39 -15.77 -11.19
C TYR A 708 30.06 -17.22 -10.85
N ALA A 709 29.54 -18.02 -11.80
CA ALA A 709 29.32 -19.46 -11.60
C ALA A 709 30.64 -20.21 -11.36
N LEU A 710 31.71 -19.86 -12.09
CA LEU A 710 33.04 -20.42 -11.88
C LEU A 710 33.61 -20.02 -10.52
N GLU A 711 33.55 -18.73 -10.17
CA GLU A 711 34.04 -18.21 -8.89
C GLU A 711 33.31 -18.83 -7.70
N SER A 712 31.99 -19.00 -7.79
CA SER A 712 31.14 -19.55 -6.74
C SER A 712 31.14 -21.09 -6.70
N GLY A 713 31.78 -21.75 -7.67
CA GLY A 713 31.89 -23.20 -7.69
C GLY A 713 30.62 -23.93 -8.13
N ASN A 714 29.73 -23.31 -8.92
CA ASN A 714 28.47 -23.90 -9.34
C ASN A 714 28.64 -24.86 -10.54
N THR A 715 29.11 -26.09 -10.27
CA THR A 715 29.41 -27.11 -11.30
C THR A 715 28.22 -27.38 -12.24
N SER A 716 26.99 -27.48 -11.72
CA SER A 716 25.79 -27.76 -12.52
C SER A 716 25.50 -26.67 -13.56
N ILE A 717 25.74 -25.40 -13.21
CA ILE A 717 25.56 -24.27 -14.14
C ILE A 717 26.56 -24.37 -15.30
N ILE A 718 27.81 -24.76 -15.02
CA ILE A 718 28.82 -24.99 -16.07
C ILE A 718 28.38 -26.12 -17.01
N GLY A 719 27.82 -27.21 -16.46
CA GLY A 719 27.31 -28.33 -17.26
C GLY A 719 26.12 -27.96 -18.15
N ILE A 720 25.18 -27.17 -17.63
CA ILE A 720 24.04 -26.65 -18.41
C ILE A 720 24.55 -25.73 -19.52
N PHE A 721 25.43 -24.78 -19.19
CA PHE A 721 26.00 -23.87 -20.18
C PHE A 721 26.76 -24.63 -21.28
N HIS A 722 27.54 -25.65 -20.93
CA HIS A 722 28.22 -26.53 -21.89
C HIS A 722 27.22 -27.21 -22.82
N THR A 723 26.16 -27.81 -22.29
CA THR A 723 25.11 -28.49 -23.07
C THR A 723 24.40 -27.52 -24.02
N LEU A 724 24.08 -26.31 -23.55
CA LEU A 724 23.46 -25.28 -24.37
C LEU A 724 24.38 -24.85 -25.52
N VAL A 725 25.65 -24.53 -25.25
CA VAL A 725 26.60 -24.10 -26.28
C VAL A 725 26.75 -25.17 -27.36
N ILE A 726 26.80 -26.44 -26.94
CA ILE A 726 26.77 -27.58 -27.85
C ILE A 726 25.53 -27.53 -28.76
N ASN A 727 24.33 -27.43 -28.19
CA ASN A 727 23.09 -27.46 -28.95
C ASN A 727 23.04 -26.31 -29.96
N LEU A 728 23.50 -25.12 -29.56
CA LEU A 728 23.55 -23.95 -30.43
C LEU A 728 24.62 -24.05 -31.53
N LEU A 729 25.69 -24.83 -31.33
CA LEU A 729 26.69 -25.13 -32.38
C LEU A 729 26.21 -26.20 -33.36
N ASP A 730 25.28 -27.07 -32.93
CA ASP A 730 24.68 -28.08 -33.79
C ASP A 730 23.61 -27.48 -34.74
N ASP A 731 23.10 -26.26 -34.45
CA ASP A 731 22.23 -25.49 -35.34
C ASP A 731 23.05 -24.69 -36.38
N PRO A 732 22.94 -24.97 -37.69
CA PRO A 732 23.76 -24.34 -38.72
C PRO A 732 23.52 -22.84 -38.90
N GLU A 733 22.35 -22.32 -38.50
CA GLU A 733 22.04 -20.88 -38.58
C GLU A 733 22.62 -20.11 -37.40
N ILE A 734 22.69 -20.74 -36.22
CA ILE A 734 23.15 -20.12 -34.98
C ILE A 734 24.66 -20.30 -34.79
N ALA A 735 25.20 -21.44 -35.24
CA ALA A 735 26.59 -21.84 -35.05
C ALA A 735 27.62 -20.77 -35.44
N PRO A 736 27.51 -20.03 -36.56
CA PRO A 736 28.49 -18.99 -36.89
C PRO A 736 28.60 -17.88 -35.83
N THR A 737 27.47 -17.47 -35.26
CA THR A 737 27.40 -16.44 -34.22
C THR A 737 28.05 -16.95 -32.93
N ILE A 738 27.69 -18.15 -32.49
CA ILE A 738 28.26 -18.74 -31.27
C ILE A 738 29.75 -19.06 -31.45
N ALA A 739 30.13 -19.68 -32.57
CA ALA A 739 31.51 -20.02 -32.89
C ALA A 739 32.45 -18.81 -32.86
N SER A 740 32.00 -17.66 -33.37
CA SER A 740 32.79 -16.42 -33.34
C SER A 740 32.86 -15.79 -31.95
N ALA A 741 31.81 -15.92 -31.13
CA ALA A 741 31.75 -15.39 -29.77
C ALA A 741 32.43 -16.29 -28.72
N LEU A 742 32.62 -17.58 -28.99
CA LEU A 742 33.17 -18.58 -28.06
C LEU A 742 34.44 -18.13 -27.32
N PRO A 743 35.47 -17.56 -27.98
CA PRO A 743 36.64 -17.03 -27.30
C PRO A 743 36.31 -16.05 -26.16
N ASP A 744 35.36 -15.13 -26.39
CA ASP A 744 34.97 -14.09 -25.43
C ASP A 744 33.99 -14.59 -24.38
N LEU A 745 33.12 -15.54 -24.73
CA LEU A 745 32.23 -16.23 -23.79
C LEU A 745 33.04 -17.00 -22.74
N LEU A 746 34.07 -17.73 -23.19
CA LEU A 746 34.93 -18.56 -22.32
C LEU A 746 36.05 -17.78 -21.64
N SER A 747 36.38 -16.57 -22.11
CA SER A 747 37.26 -15.62 -21.42
C SER A 747 36.59 -14.93 -20.23
N ALA A 748 35.62 -15.60 -19.59
CA ALA A 748 34.77 -15.08 -18.52
C ALA A 748 35.58 -14.31 -17.46
N ARG A 749 35.05 -13.15 -17.07
CA ARG A 749 35.70 -12.22 -16.15
C ARG A 749 34.81 -11.92 -14.95
N VAL A 750 35.45 -11.66 -13.81
CA VAL A 750 34.85 -11.27 -12.53
C VAL A 750 35.66 -10.17 -11.87
N CYS A 751 35.09 -9.46 -10.89
CA CYS A 751 35.76 -8.51 -10.02
C CYS A 751 36.71 -7.54 -10.75
N ARG A 752 36.16 -6.68 -11.61
CA ARG A 752 36.94 -5.67 -12.37
C ARG A 752 37.90 -6.30 -13.38
N GLY A 753 37.47 -7.38 -14.04
CA GLY A 753 38.19 -7.95 -15.17
C GLY A 753 39.23 -9.02 -14.83
N ALA A 754 39.24 -9.56 -13.60
CA ALA A 754 39.98 -10.76 -13.26
C ALA A 754 39.45 -11.96 -14.03
N SER A 755 40.32 -12.90 -14.39
CA SER A 755 39.91 -14.17 -14.97
C SER A 755 39.11 -14.99 -13.97
N ALA A 756 37.90 -15.39 -14.37
CA ALA A 756 37.05 -16.25 -13.56
C ALA A 756 37.70 -17.62 -13.28
N LEU A 757 38.49 -18.15 -14.23
CA LEU A 757 39.26 -19.37 -14.00
C LEU A 757 40.28 -19.19 -12.88
N SER A 758 41.01 -18.06 -12.87
CA SER A 758 41.99 -17.77 -11.82
C SER A 758 41.36 -17.67 -10.44
N GLN A 759 40.20 -17.01 -10.37
CA GLN A 759 39.45 -16.84 -9.14
C GLN A 759 38.81 -18.15 -8.66
N SER A 760 38.28 -18.96 -9.58
CA SER A 760 37.75 -20.30 -9.26
C SER A 760 38.84 -21.23 -8.70
N MET A 761 40.06 -21.15 -9.24
CA MET A 761 41.21 -21.91 -8.74
C MET A 761 41.64 -21.47 -7.33
N ARG A 762 41.23 -20.29 -6.86
CA ARG A 762 41.42 -19.82 -5.48
C ARG A 762 40.39 -20.41 -4.50
N ASN A 763 39.14 -20.61 -4.94
CA ASN A 763 37.98 -20.94 -4.09
C ASN A 763 37.71 -22.46 -3.92
N ARG A 764 38.69 -23.35 -4.16
CA ARG A 764 38.62 -24.82 -3.94
C ARG A 764 37.58 -25.59 -4.80
N GLY A 765 37.08 -25.03 -5.89
CA GLY A 765 36.06 -25.66 -6.75
C GLY A 765 36.57 -26.76 -7.71
N THR A 766 37.21 -27.84 -7.25
CA THR A 766 37.81 -28.86 -8.14
C THR A 766 36.82 -29.46 -9.15
N THR A 767 35.58 -29.75 -8.76
CA THR A 767 34.54 -30.29 -9.66
C THR A 767 34.15 -29.29 -10.74
N THR A 768 34.06 -28.01 -10.38
CA THR A 768 33.72 -26.91 -11.29
C THR A 768 34.82 -26.67 -12.31
N ILE A 769 36.08 -26.71 -11.87
CA ILE A 769 37.24 -26.66 -12.77
C ILE A 769 37.25 -27.87 -13.71
N LYS A 770 36.97 -29.09 -13.22
CA LYS A 770 36.85 -30.30 -14.05
C LYS A 770 35.75 -30.14 -15.11
N ALA A 771 34.57 -29.62 -14.74
CA ALA A 771 33.48 -29.39 -15.69
C ALA A 771 33.85 -28.33 -16.74
N PHE A 772 34.48 -27.23 -16.34
CA PHE A 772 34.95 -26.21 -17.28
C PHE A 772 35.99 -26.78 -18.25
N TYR A 773 36.91 -27.61 -17.77
CA TYR A 773 37.91 -28.26 -18.63
C TYR A 773 37.31 -29.32 -19.55
N ALA A 774 36.29 -30.05 -19.11
CA ALA A 774 35.54 -30.94 -20.00
C ALA A 774 34.91 -30.16 -21.17
N MET A 775 34.36 -28.97 -20.90
CA MET A 775 33.84 -28.07 -21.93
C MET A 775 34.94 -27.59 -22.88
N LEU A 776 36.11 -27.17 -22.39
CA LEU A 776 37.24 -26.76 -23.24
C LEU A 776 37.74 -27.88 -24.17
N LYS A 777 37.61 -29.14 -23.73
CA LYS A 777 38.02 -30.33 -24.47
C LYS A 777 36.98 -30.80 -25.49
N ASP A 778 35.75 -30.30 -25.42
CA ASP A 778 34.67 -30.80 -26.27
C ASP A 778 35.04 -30.64 -27.75
N PRO A 779 34.91 -31.71 -28.58
CA PRO A 779 35.30 -31.68 -29.98
C PRO A 779 34.54 -30.65 -30.81
N ARG A 780 33.36 -30.19 -30.37
CA ARG A 780 32.58 -29.13 -31.02
C ARG A 780 33.08 -27.74 -30.66
N ILE A 781 33.54 -27.52 -29.42
CA ILE A 781 34.01 -26.21 -28.94
C ILE A 781 35.47 -25.98 -29.31
N LYS A 782 36.32 -26.99 -29.11
CA LYS A 782 37.78 -26.93 -29.26
C LYS A 782 38.27 -26.28 -30.57
N PRO A 783 37.70 -26.59 -31.76
CA PRO A 783 38.16 -25.99 -33.03
C PRO A 783 38.07 -24.46 -33.06
N HIS A 784 37.10 -23.88 -32.35
CA HIS A 784 36.83 -22.45 -32.32
C HIS A 784 37.70 -21.70 -31.31
N ILE A 785 38.16 -22.38 -30.25
CA ILE A 785 38.94 -21.73 -29.17
C ILE A 785 40.42 -22.12 -29.14
N ARG A 786 40.86 -23.06 -29.99
CA ARG A 786 42.25 -23.56 -30.02
C ARG A 786 43.32 -22.46 -30.00
N HIS A 787 43.07 -21.35 -30.68
CA HIS A 787 44.00 -20.22 -30.82
C HIS A 787 44.06 -19.31 -29.58
N VAL A 788 43.03 -19.30 -28.74
CA VAL A 788 42.99 -18.56 -27.46
C VAL A 788 43.20 -19.46 -26.24
N MET A 789 43.22 -20.79 -26.42
CA MET A 789 43.35 -21.78 -25.34
C MET A 789 44.49 -21.46 -24.36
N PRO A 790 45.72 -21.13 -24.80
CA PRO A 790 46.78 -20.77 -23.86
C PRO A 790 46.46 -19.52 -23.03
N ASN A 791 45.77 -18.53 -23.59
CA ASN A 791 45.40 -17.30 -22.88
C ASN A 791 44.28 -17.56 -21.87
N LEU A 792 43.31 -18.40 -22.22
CA LEU A 792 42.25 -18.85 -21.30
C LEU A 792 42.86 -19.52 -20.06
N LEU A 793 43.84 -20.41 -20.26
CA LEU A 793 44.53 -21.13 -19.19
C LEU A 793 45.54 -20.28 -18.40
N ASN A 794 46.08 -19.22 -19.01
CA ASN A 794 46.94 -18.23 -18.37
C ASN A 794 46.13 -17.06 -17.79
N GLY A 795 44.81 -17.20 -17.63
CA GLY A 795 43.97 -16.16 -17.06
C GLY A 795 44.52 -15.66 -15.71
N ARG A 796 44.59 -14.35 -15.54
CA ARG A 796 45.16 -13.69 -14.36
C ARG A 796 44.10 -12.96 -13.56
N ASP A 797 44.29 -12.87 -12.25
CA ASP A 797 43.46 -12.03 -11.38
C ASP A 797 43.88 -10.55 -11.42
N THR A 798 43.24 -9.71 -10.60
CA THR A 798 43.55 -8.28 -10.50
C THR A 798 44.98 -7.98 -10.01
N GLN A 799 45.61 -8.94 -9.31
CA GLN A 799 47.01 -8.88 -8.86
C GLN A 799 47.99 -9.47 -9.89
N GLY A 800 47.48 -9.84 -11.07
CA GLY A 800 48.26 -10.47 -12.11
C GLY A 800 48.66 -11.91 -11.79
N LYS A 801 48.07 -12.56 -10.78
CA LYS A 801 48.35 -13.95 -10.43
C LYS A 801 47.61 -14.90 -11.37
N PRO A 802 48.30 -15.85 -12.03
CA PRO A 802 47.65 -16.93 -12.77
C PRO A 802 46.89 -17.86 -11.84
N GLY A 803 45.87 -18.53 -12.34
CA GLY A 803 45.06 -19.46 -11.54
C GLY A 803 45.86 -20.57 -10.85
N LEU A 804 46.90 -21.09 -11.52
CA LEU A 804 47.80 -22.09 -10.94
C LEU A 804 48.58 -21.55 -9.72
N SER A 805 48.92 -20.27 -9.72
CA SER A 805 49.52 -19.59 -8.56
C SER A 805 48.54 -19.54 -7.38
N ASN A 806 47.29 -19.15 -7.66
CA ASN A 806 46.23 -19.12 -6.67
C ASN A 806 45.94 -20.52 -6.08
N ALA A 807 45.91 -21.58 -6.90
CA ALA A 807 45.74 -22.94 -6.42
C ALA A 807 46.89 -23.41 -5.51
N LEU A 808 48.13 -23.03 -5.85
CA LEU A 808 49.32 -23.34 -5.05
C LEU A 808 49.31 -22.63 -3.70
N GLU A 809 49.12 -21.30 -3.71
CA GLU A 809 49.08 -20.46 -2.51
C GLU A 809 48.03 -20.92 -1.51
N ASN A 810 46.87 -21.40 -2.00
CA ASN A 810 45.76 -21.85 -1.17
C ASN A 810 45.74 -23.37 -0.89
N GLY A 811 46.76 -24.12 -1.32
CA GLY A 811 46.89 -25.55 -0.97
C GLY A 811 45.98 -26.51 -1.74
N HIS A 812 45.46 -26.12 -2.91
CA HIS A 812 44.46 -26.90 -3.65
C HIS A 812 45.07 -27.94 -4.58
N ALA A 813 45.64 -29.00 -4.00
CA ALA A 813 46.29 -30.09 -4.75
C ALA A 813 45.41 -30.69 -5.87
N GLY A 814 44.13 -30.97 -5.59
CA GLY A 814 43.22 -31.56 -6.59
C GLY A 814 42.94 -30.65 -7.80
N ILE A 815 43.02 -29.32 -7.63
CA ILE A 815 42.93 -28.37 -8.75
C ILE A 815 44.20 -28.45 -9.61
N ILE A 816 45.37 -28.54 -8.97
CA ILE A 816 46.66 -28.68 -9.68
C ILE A 816 46.72 -29.99 -10.46
N GLU A 817 46.27 -31.10 -9.87
CA GLU A 817 46.17 -32.39 -10.56
C GLU A 817 45.20 -32.33 -11.76
N THR A 818 44.09 -31.62 -11.60
CA THR A 818 43.12 -31.41 -12.69
C THR A 818 43.71 -30.56 -13.82
N TYR A 819 44.46 -29.50 -13.47
CA TYR A 819 45.20 -28.66 -14.43
C TYR A 819 46.27 -29.46 -15.17
N HIS A 820 47.01 -30.29 -14.44
CA HIS A 820 48.02 -31.20 -14.98
C HIS A 820 47.40 -32.18 -15.99
N ALA A 821 46.29 -32.83 -15.64
CA ALA A 821 45.59 -33.73 -16.55
C ALA A 821 45.13 -33.02 -17.84
N LEU A 822 44.57 -31.81 -17.73
CA LEU A 822 44.20 -31.02 -18.91
C LEU A 822 45.41 -30.69 -19.78
N LEU A 823 46.53 -30.24 -19.19
CA LEU A 823 47.74 -29.93 -19.96
C LEU A 823 48.24 -31.14 -20.73
N LYS A 824 48.23 -32.33 -20.13
CA LYS A 824 48.63 -33.57 -20.81
C LYS A 824 47.77 -33.83 -22.05
N ASP A 825 46.45 -33.73 -21.89
CA ASP A 825 45.51 -33.93 -22.99
C ASP A 825 45.76 -32.92 -24.12
N LEU A 826 45.98 -31.64 -23.79
CA LEU A 826 46.23 -30.58 -24.77
C LEU A 826 47.60 -30.68 -25.46
N LEU A 827 48.61 -31.21 -24.77
CA LEU A 827 49.94 -31.46 -25.34
C LEU A 827 49.97 -32.69 -26.25
N GLN A 828 49.04 -33.63 -26.07
CA GLN A 828 48.86 -34.78 -26.96
C GLN A 828 48.07 -34.41 -28.24
N ASP A 829 47.32 -33.30 -28.23
CA ASP A 829 46.58 -32.84 -29.40
C ASP A 829 47.50 -32.11 -30.40
N PRO A 830 47.77 -32.67 -31.59
CA PRO A 830 48.70 -32.07 -32.54
C PRO A 830 48.24 -30.70 -33.07
N THR A 831 46.95 -30.38 -32.96
CA THR A 831 46.39 -29.11 -33.43
C THR A 831 46.63 -27.95 -32.47
N ILE A 832 46.90 -28.24 -31.19
CA ILE A 832 47.04 -27.25 -30.11
C ILE A 832 48.45 -27.29 -29.50
N ALA A 833 49.08 -28.46 -29.47
CA ALA A 833 50.39 -28.68 -28.85
C ALA A 833 51.45 -27.64 -29.23
N PRO A 834 51.62 -27.21 -30.50
CA PRO A 834 52.65 -26.22 -30.84
C PRO A 834 52.48 -24.86 -30.14
N GLN A 835 51.24 -24.45 -29.87
CA GLN A 835 50.94 -23.19 -29.17
C GLN A 835 51.10 -23.37 -27.66
N MET A 836 50.60 -24.49 -27.13
CA MET A 836 50.73 -24.82 -25.71
C MET A 836 52.19 -24.96 -25.28
N LEU A 837 53.01 -25.69 -26.05
CA LEU A 837 54.45 -25.86 -25.79
C LEU A 837 55.18 -24.51 -25.73
N ARG A 838 54.83 -23.57 -26.61
CA ARG A 838 55.43 -22.23 -26.64
C ARG A 838 55.07 -21.40 -25.41
N MET A 839 53.86 -21.59 -24.87
CA MET A 839 53.37 -20.89 -23.69
C MET A 839 53.58 -21.66 -22.38
N LEU A 840 54.06 -22.91 -22.44
CA LEU A 840 54.20 -23.79 -21.29
C LEU A 840 55.03 -23.17 -20.14
N PRO A 841 56.17 -22.50 -20.40
CA PRO A 841 56.88 -21.80 -19.33
C PRO A 841 56.02 -20.72 -18.66
N HIS A 842 55.21 -19.99 -19.42
CA HIS A 842 54.36 -18.92 -18.90
C HIS A 842 53.13 -19.44 -18.14
N LEU A 843 52.54 -20.54 -18.62
CA LEU A 843 51.41 -21.23 -17.97
C LEU A 843 51.81 -21.82 -16.62
N LEU A 844 53.04 -22.34 -16.53
CA LEU A 844 53.57 -22.90 -15.30
C LEU A 844 54.20 -21.84 -14.39
N THR A 845 54.48 -20.65 -14.90
CA THR A 845 54.98 -19.54 -14.08
C THR A 845 53.89 -19.07 -13.13
N THR A 846 54.18 -19.11 -11.83
CA THR A 846 53.22 -18.76 -10.78
C THR A 846 53.42 -17.34 -10.24
N LYS A 847 54.14 -16.49 -10.98
CA LYS A 847 54.53 -15.14 -10.50
C LYS A 847 53.39 -14.12 -10.59
N ASN A 848 53.23 -13.34 -9.52
CA ASN A 848 52.39 -12.15 -9.45
C ASN A 848 53.09 -10.91 -10.05
N LYS A 849 52.43 -9.74 -9.99
CA LYS A 849 53.02 -8.46 -10.44
C LYS A 849 54.33 -8.08 -9.75
N ASP A 850 54.54 -8.55 -8.52
CA ASP A 850 55.77 -8.30 -7.74
C ASP A 850 56.88 -9.32 -8.04
N GLY A 851 56.63 -10.27 -8.95
CA GLY A 851 57.57 -11.35 -9.27
C GLY A 851 57.59 -12.49 -8.25
N THR A 852 56.70 -12.47 -7.24
CA THR A 852 56.60 -13.53 -6.22
C THR A 852 55.84 -14.72 -6.79
N SER A 853 56.44 -15.90 -6.72
CA SER A 853 55.84 -17.14 -7.21
C SER A 853 54.81 -17.71 -6.22
N GLY A 854 53.75 -18.33 -6.73
CA GLY A 854 52.79 -19.10 -5.92
C GLY A 854 53.45 -20.29 -5.23
N PHE A 855 54.56 -20.81 -5.77
CA PHE A 855 55.38 -21.83 -5.11
C PHE A 855 56.08 -21.30 -3.85
N SER A 856 56.56 -20.06 -3.87
CA SER A 856 57.13 -19.38 -2.69
C SER A 856 56.06 -19.24 -1.60
N TYR A 857 54.84 -18.81 -1.96
CA TYR A 857 53.73 -18.72 -1.01
C TYR A 857 53.30 -20.10 -0.48
N ALA A 858 53.19 -21.10 -1.35
CA ALA A 858 52.85 -22.47 -0.93
C ALA A 858 53.87 -23.02 0.07
N THR A 859 55.16 -22.75 -0.15
CA THR A 859 56.25 -23.13 0.78
C THR A 859 56.15 -22.38 2.10
N LEU A 860 55.93 -21.06 2.03
CA LEU A 860 55.78 -20.19 3.20
C LEU A 860 54.59 -20.61 4.08
N TYR A 861 53.47 -20.98 3.48
CA TYR A 861 52.25 -21.42 4.16
C TYR A 861 52.18 -22.94 4.42
N GLY A 862 53.23 -23.70 4.12
CA GLY A 862 53.29 -25.14 4.40
C GLY A 862 52.32 -26.01 3.61
N GLN A 863 51.97 -25.61 2.38
CA GLN A 863 50.99 -26.28 1.52
C GLN A 863 51.53 -27.54 0.83
N ASN A 864 51.98 -28.52 1.61
CA ASN A 864 52.74 -29.68 1.16
C ASN A 864 52.05 -30.51 0.06
N ALA A 865 50.73 -30.71 0.14
CA ALA A 865 49.99 -31.46 -0.87
C ALA A 865 50.00 -30.75 -2.23
N ALA A 866 49.81 -29.43 -2.24
CA ALA A 866 49.85 -28.63 -3.47
C ALA A 866 51.26 -28.56 -4.06
N ILE A 867 52.29 -28.43 -3.22
CA ILE A 867 53.70 -28.49 -3.64
C ILE A 867 54.01 -29.85 -4.28
N THR A 868 53.54 -30.94 -3.66
CA THR A 868 53.73 -32.30 -4.18
C THR A 868 53.05 -32.48 -5.54
N ALA A 869 51.78 -32.07 -5.66
CA ALA A 869 51.05 -32.12 -6.93
C ALA A 869 51.72 -31.28 -8.03
N TYR A 870 52.18 -30.07 -7.71
CA TYR A 870 52.86 -29.21 -8.67
C TYR A 870 54.21 -29.78 -9.10
N ASN A 871 55.02 -30.31 -8.18
CA ASN A 871 56.27 -30.98 -8.54
C ASN A 871 56.02 -32.21 -9.42
N ALA A 872 55.01 -33.02 -9.11
CA ALA A 872 54.62 -34.16 -9.95
C ALA A 872 54.25 -33.73 -11.39
N MET A 873 53.58 -32.58 -11.55
CA MET A 873 53.31 -31.99 -12.86
C MET A 873 54.59 -31.51 -13.56
N LEU A 874 55.51 -30.86 -12.86
CA LEU A 874 56.78 -30.39 -13.45
C LEU A 874 57.70 -31.54 -13.87
N ASP A 875 57.64 -32.67 -13.17
CA ASP A 875 58.44 -33.86 -13.45
C ASP A 875 57.76 -34.82 -14.46
N ASP A 876 56.56 -34.48 -14.96
CA ASP A 876 55.87 -35.28 -15.98
C ASP A 876 56.67 -35.30 -17.31
N PRO A 877 56.91 -36.47 -17.91
CA PRO A 877 57.74 -36.59 -19.12
C PRO A 877 57.19 -35.85 -20.34
N ALA A 878 55.89 -35.54 -20.39
CA ALA A 878 55.29 -34.73 -21.45
C ALA A 878 55.55 -33.23 -21.28
N ILE A 879 55.88 -32.78 -20.07
CA ILE A 879 56.10 -31.36 -19.73
C ILE A 879 57.60 -31.07 -19.58
N ARG A 880 58.30 -31.95 -18.88
CA ARG A 880 59.68 -31.73 -18.41
C ARG A 880 60.67 -31.28 -19.50
N PRO A 881 60.75 -31.92 -20.68
CA PRO A 881 61.73 -31.55 -21.71
C PRO A 881 61.57 -30.11 -22.23
N HIS A 882 60.38 -29.53 -22.04
CA HIS A 882 60.03 -28.21 -22.57
C HIS A 882 60.23 -27.08 -21.55
N ILE A 883 60.58 -27.41 -20.31
CA ILE A 883 60.71 -26.45 -19.21
C ILE A 883 62.03 -26.56 -18.45
N ASP A 884 62.94 -27.46 -18.85
CA ASP A 884 64.23 -27.68 -18.17
C ASP A 884 65.01 -26.39 -17.92
N ALA A 885 65.06 -25.49 -18.92
CA ALA A 885 65.73 -24.19 -18.81
C ALA A 885 65.06 -23.23 -17.81
N HIS A 886 63.78 -23.45 -17.50
CA HIS A 886 62.97 -22.60 -16.61
C HIS A 886 62.76 -23.21 -15.22
N LEU A 887 63.13 -24.48 -15.01
CA LEU A 887 62.86 -25.21 -13.78
C LEU A 887 63.41 -24.54 -12.50
N PRO A 888 64.64 -23.97 -12.48
CA PRO A 888 65.13 -23.25 -11.30
C PRO A 888 64.23 -22.07 -10.92
N ASP A 889 63.65 -21.39 -11.90
CA ASP A 889 62.75 -20.25 -11.68
C ASP A 889 61.37 -20.71 -11.19
N LEU A 890 60.85 -21.82 -11.75
CA LEU A 890 59.56 -22.40 -11.37
C LEU A 890 59.55 -22.98 -9.94
N ARG A 891 60.70 -23.45 -9.44
CA ARG A 891 60.90 -23.96 -8.08
C ARG A 891 61.51 -22.93 -7.12
N SER A 892 61.67 -21.68 -7.54
CA SER A 892 62.29 -20.65 -6.72
C SER A 892 61.42 -20.34 -5.49
N THR A 893 62.05 -20.41 -4.31
CA THR A 893 61.47 -19.98 -3.03
C THR A 893 61.84 -18.53 -2.68
N ASN A 894 62.55 -17.83 -3.57
CA ASN A 894 62.98 -16.46 -3.31
C ASN A 894 61.76 -15.54 -3.27
N MET A 895 61.55 -14.90 -2.12
CA MET A 895 60.64 -13.76 -2.00
C MET A 895 61.42 -12.52 -2.46
N PRO A 896 60.83 -11.62 -3.28
CA PRO A 896 61.44 -10.33 -3.55
C PRO A 896 61.72 -9.61 -2.22
N LYS A 897 62.88 -8.94 -2.09
CA LYS A 897 63.09 -8.00 -0.98
C LYS A 897 61.95 -6.97 -1.03
N PRO A 898 61.28 -6.66 0.10
CA PRO A 898 60.26 -5.63 0.10
C PRO A 898 60.88 -4.33 -0.43
N PRO A 899 60.13 -3.54 -1.25
CA PRO A 899 60.65 -2.30 -1.78
C PRO A 899 61.10 -1.42 -0.61
N ALA A 900 62.37 -1.00 -0.65
CA ALA A 900 62.94 -0.13 0.36
C ALA A 900 62.20 1.23 0.31
N GLY A 901 61.16 1.38 1.13
CA GLY A 901 60.41 2.63 1.22
C GLY A 901 58.96 2.57 1.70
N THR A 902 58.28 1.42 1.73
CA THR A 902 56.89 1.35 2.25
C THR A 902 56.89 0.92 3.71
N GLY A 903 57.06 1.89 4.60
CA GLY A 903 56.71 1.75 6.01
C GLY A 903 55.19 1.68 6.17
N ILE A 904 54.60 0.51 5.97
CA ILE A 904 53.26 0.18 6.45
C ILE A 904 53.42 -1.03 7.35
N SER A 905 53.17 -0.85 8.65
CA SER A 905 53.17 -1.94 9.61
C SER A 905 52.00 -2.87 9.30
N HIS A 906 52.28 -4.03 8.72
CA HIS A 906 51.39 -5.19 8.83
C HIS A 906 51.59 -5.82 10.21
N ALA A 907 51.01 -5.18 11.22
CA ALA A 907 50.66 -5.80 12.48
C ALA A 907 49.21 -5.37 12.72
N ASP A 908 48.30 -6.34 12.62
CA ASP A 908 46.84 -6.29 12.85
C ASP A 908 46.00 -6.56 11.60
N GLY A 909 45.99 -7.83 11.20
CA GLY A 909 44.84 -8.47 10.55
C GLY A 909 44.18 -9.42 11.56
N PRO A 910 42.84 -9.53 11.60
CA PRO A 910 42.13 -10.25 12.65
C PRO A 910 42.44 -11.75 12.61
N ARG A 911 42.66 -12.34 13.78
CA ARG A 911 42.77 -13.79 13.96
C ARG A 911 41.40 -14.41 13.66
N LEU A 912 41.40 -15.33 12.70
CA LEU A 912 40.26 -16.15 12.26
C LEU A 912 39.86 -17.24 13.29
N SER A 913 39.95 -16.96 14.59
CA SER A 913 39.60 -17.90 15.66
C SER A 913 38.39 -17.51 16.51
N ASP A 914 37.77 -16.35 16.27
CA ASP A 914 36.70 -15.83 17.14
C ASP A 914 35.38 -15.58 16.37
N LEU A 915 34.91 -16.58 15.63
CA LEU A 915 33.52 -16.67 15.16
C LEU A 915 33.07 -18.14 15.25
N ASP A 916 32.47 -18.48 16.40
CA ASP A 916 31.47 -19.55 16.55
C ASP A 916 30.07 -18.96 16.39
#